data_AF-A0A2N3N0H4-F1
#
_entry.id   AF-A0A2N3N0H4-F1
#
_cell.length_a   1.000
_cell.length_b   1.000
_cell.length_c   1.000
_cell.angle_alpha   90.00
_cell.angle_beta   90.00
_cell.angle_gamma   90.00
#
_symmetry.space_group_name_H-M   'P 1'
#
loop_
_entity.id
_entity.type
_entity.pdbx_description
1 polymer ?
#
loop_
_entity_poly.entity_id
_entity_poly.type
_entity_poly.pdbx_seq_one_letter_code
_entity_poly.pdbx_strand_id
1 'polypeptide(L)'
;MIDAYSIFTASIIPVHHNAVKSIIFRCAELLMAVFIYKLFSLIAARSHQFTSYLMFAEDYVQRLLFLSSRGFSRAGLVVFLFTILNLLASLYGTLLWALDAPGYLFKTENSTIAQYLSYRNENPPYVVQLQLDPGNPEEMTSNLIQIAGSGLFNAGLNYTLTGDVDRGSPEIVPQSRTEKVGARIWLDEQGFSVSTDQYVMYPNLDDGRDAVFPDGCIYWGADYGTWNCTFNNTFSQAMLQTLVGRPEVHWDDSSDLELDSRYISPNRIDNIWASYGAGGGSTAMMQVFTVTKGRRRHTFVESVLRATLLTSPNIPFAENEVDDLVRRIWSPTNETERQSPIVGQIISDMISAQSEDMSYYSGASAVSNEGLSVSQSTFGLFKPISGGKGVFSIVVVTATNITLIRSETLEEEVQPYQPCTTLSFQNEAFGGKVKQTDCVATSMSNDTARFFGQVDTAAVLVTYGLGNGRSNISSESLSDDALVWVSEISPVMEELMIARGYAVSVDPGLVKISVQTLVVAMSPLQIFLSLIAVLLAAISWVGLSFLADAHWSNTLLSNLVHTVPFRDGNRSKPGYMTHPPTVEIIGKGDGSAVAVSGRVVGPQTQPVAPVAPAIPTEYAMPMPMGYTIPMGYTMGNPYDGRGGYQYVAQTPYGYTQ
;
A
#
# COMPACT_ATOMS: atom_id res chain seq x y z
N MET A 1 1.76 -30.21 -9.21
CA MET A 1 2.11 -28.94 -9.89
C MET A 1 3.62 -28.94 -9.98
N ILE A 2 4.20 -29.05 -11.18
CA ILE A 2 5.66 -29.16 -11.33
C ILE A 2 6.20 -27.73 -11.41
N ASP A 3 6.70 -27.24 -10.27
CA ASP A 3 7.48 -26.00 -10.18
C ASP A 3 8.85 -26.22 -10.81
N ALA A 4 8.89 -26.15 -12.13
CA ALA A 4 10.11 -25.84 -12.86
C ALA A 4 10.01 -24.38 -13.35
N TYR A 5 9.98 -23.43 -12.41
CA TYR A 5 10.16 -22.01 -12.74
C TYR A 5 11.58 -21.83 -13.26
N SER A 6 11.75 -21.87 -14.57
CA SER A 6 13.01 -21.50 -15.20
C SER A 6 13.27 -20.02 -14.92
N ILE A 7 14.36 -19.72 -14.21
CA ILE A 7 14.84 -18.35 -13.94
C ILE A 7 14.94 -17.55 -15.25
N PHE A 8 15.16 -18.24 -16.38
CA PHE A 8 15.29 -17.64 -17.70
C PHE A 8 13.98 -17.08 -18.26
N THR A 9 12.83 -17.68 -17.93
CA THR A 9 11.50 -17.24 -18.39
C THR A 9 10.80 -16.33 -17.39
N ALA A 10 11.18 -16.38 -16.11
CA ALA A 10 10.61 -15.53 -15.07
C ALA A 10 11.05 -14.06 -15.22
N SER A 11 10.11 -13.14 -15.05
CA SER A 11 10.38 -11.70 -15.07
C SER A 11 11.04 -11.25 -13.76
N ILE A 12 12.38 -11.17 -13.74
CA ILE A 12 13.16 -10.88 -12.52
C ILE A 12 13.93 -9.55 -12.58
N ILE A 13 14.01 -8.90 -13.75
CA ILE A 13 14.80 -7.68 -13.94
C ILE A 13 13.86 -6.46 -13.90
N PRO A 14 13.98 -5.56 -12.91
CA PRO A 14 13.06 -4.42 -12.79
C PRO A 14 13.30 -3.38 -13.89
N VAL A 15 12.21 -2.92 -14.49
CA VAL A 15 12.15 -1.83 -15.46
C VAL A 15 11.17 -0.81 -14.91
N HIS A 16 11.58 0.43 -14.69
CA HIS A 16 10.77 1.38 -13.91
C HIS A 16 9.40 1.69 -14.54
N HIS A 17 9.30 1.64 -15.88
CA HIS A 17 8.06 1.96 -16.60
C HIS A 17 7.77 1.03 -17.77
N ASN A 18 6.47 0.72 -17.96
CA ASN A 18 5.95 0.01 -19.14
C ASN A 18 6.32 0.71 -20.46
N ALA A 19 6.46 2.05 -20.44
CA ALA A 19 6.89 2.81 -21.61
C ALA A 19 8.30 2.42 -22.08
N VAL A 20 9.25 2.25 -21.16
CA VAL A 20 10.63 1.86 -21.48
C VAL A 20 10.64 0.45 -22.08
N LYS A 21 9.89 -0.47 -21.46
CA LYS A 21 9.71 -1.84 -21.97
C LYS A 21 9.10 -1.86 -23.38
N SER A 22 8.07 -1.04 -23.62
CA SER A 22 7.44 -0.88 -24.94
C SER A 22 8.42 -0.37 -26.00
N ILE A 23 9.24 0.63 -25.66
CA ILE A 23 10.28 1.16 -26.57
C ILE A 23 11.28 0.07 -26.94
N ILE A 24 11.78 -0.70 -25.96
CA ILE A 24 12.74 -1.79 -26.20
C ILE A 24 12.13 -2.82 -27.15
N PHE A 25 10.89 -3.25 -26.91
CA PHE A 25 10.22 -4.24 -27.75
C PHE A 25 9.94 -3.74 -29.16
N ARG A 26 9.55 -2.47 -29.33
CA ARG A 26 9.38 -1.86 -30.65
C ARG A 26 10.70 -1.71 -31.41
N CYS A 27 11.78 -1.35 -30.72
CA CYS A 27 13.11 -1.34 -31.33
C CYS A 27 13.51 -2.74 -31.80
N ALA A 28 13.29 -3.78 -30.97
CA ALA A 28 13.60 -5.16 -31.34
C ALA A 28 12.76 -5.65 -32.53
N GLU A 29 11.47 -5.31 -32.58
CA GLU A 29 10.57 -5.59 -33.71
C GLU A 29 11.06 -4.97 -35.01
N LEU A 30 11.42 -3.67 -34.98
CA LEU A 30 11.96 -2.96 -36.14
C LEU A 30 13.26 -3.59 -36.61
N LEU A 31 14.16 -3.92 -35.68
CA LEU A 31 15.45 -4.55 -36.01
C LEU A 31 15.27 -5.95 -36.59
N MET A 32 14.30 -6.74 -36.11
CA MET A 32 13.95 -8.03 -36.73
C MET A 32 13.41 -7.85 -38.15
N ALA A 33 12.58 -6.84 -38.40
CA ALA A 33 12.10 -6.54 -39.75
C ALA A 33 13.27 -6.14 -40.68
N VAL A 34 14.21 -5.32 -40.19
CA VAL A 34 15.44 -4.95 -40.94
C VAL A 34 16.28 -6.18 -41.23
N PHE A 35 16.47 -7.08 -40.25
CA PHE A 35 17.19 -8.34 -40.43
C PHE A 35 16.59 -9.16 -41.58
N ILE A 36 15.27 -9.37 -41.57
CA ILE A 36 14.58 -10.15 -42.59
C ILE A 36 14.71 -9.48 -43.96
N TYR A 37 14.51 -8.17 -44.05
CA TYR A 37 14.70 -7.42 -45.29
C TYR A 37 16.11 -7.59 -45.86
N LYS A 38 17.15 -7.43 -45.03
CA LYS A 38 18.54 -7.50 -45.48
C LYS A 38 18.99 -8.93 -45.79
N LEU A 39 18.53 -9.92 -45.02
CA LEU A 39 18.77 -11.33 -45.28
C LEU A 39 18.19 -11.76 -46.63
N PHE A 40 16.92 -11.42 -46.89
CA PHE A 40 16.28 -11.76 -48.15
C PHE A 40 16.86 -10.98 -49.34
N SER A 41 17.34 -9.75 -49.12
CA SER A 41 18.12 -9.00 -50.12
C SER A 41 19.40 -9.73 -50.51
N LEU A 42 20.11 -10.32 -49.55
CA LEU A 42 21.32 -11.11 -49.81
C LEU A 42 21.00 -12.41 -50.57
N ILE A 43 19.91 -13.09 -50.21
CA ILE A 43 19.45 -14.31 -50.89
C ILE A 43 19.07 -14.00 -52.35
N ALA A 44 18.36 -12.89 -52.56
CA ALA A 44 17.97 -12.43 -53.90
C ALA A 44 19.21 -12.06 -54.74
N ALA A 45 20.22 -11.42 -54.12
CA ALA A 45 21.49 -11.09 -54.76
C ALA A 45 22.24 -12.34 -55.23
N ARG A 46 22.38 -13.34 -54.35
CA ARG A 46 23.03 -14.62 -54.69
C ARG A 46 22.27 -15.44 -55.73
N SER A 47 20.96 -15.24 -55.83
CA SER A 47 20.10 -15.92 -56.79
C SER A 47 19.90 -15.14 -58.10
N HIS A 48 20.53 -13.96 -58.23
CA HIS A 48 20.38 -13.01 -59.34
C HIS A 48 18.91 -12.64 -59.64
N GLN A 49 18.06 -12.57 -58.61
CA GLN A 49 16.62 -12.28 -58.75
C GLN A 49 16.30 -10.81 -58.41
N PHE A 50 16.71 -9.88 -59.27
CA PHE A 50 16.58 -8.45 -58.98
C PHE A 50 15.11 -8.00 -58.86
N THR A 51 14.23 -8.56 -59.69
CA THR A 51 12.79 -8.28 -59.62
C THR A 51 12.18 -8.70 -58.27
N SER A 52 12.61 -9.83 -57.71
CA SER A 52 12.14 -10.27 -56.38
C SER A 52 12.56 -9.31 -55.27
N TYR A 53 13.77 -8.75 -55.37
CA TYR A 53 14.25 -7.73 -54.43
C TYR A 53 13.45 -6.42 -54.50
N LEU A 54 13.07 -5.98 -55.71
CA LEU A 54 12.19 -4.82 -55.87
C LEU A 54 10.83 -5.05 -55.19
N MET A 55 10.28 -6.25 -55.31
CA MET A 55 9.01 -6.62 -54.68
C MET A 55 9.04 -6.58 -53.14
N PHE A 56 10.21 -6.54 -52.50
CA PHE A 56 10.30 -6.38 -51.04
C PHE A 56 9.93 -4.98 -50.54
N ALA A 57 10.02 -3.97 -51.41
CA ALA A 57 9.63 -2.59 -51.09
C ALA A 57 8.17 -2.29 -51.44
N GLU A 58 7.56 -3.12 -52.30
CA GLU A 58 6.17 -2.99 -52.73
C GLU A 58 5.18 -3.40 -51.63
N ASP A 59 3.92 -3.01 -51.78
CA ASP A 59 2.85 -3.33 -50.85
C ASP A 59 2.41 -4.82 -50.94
N TYR A 60 1.60 -5.25 -49.98
CA TYR A 60 1.18 -6.66 -49.90
C TYR A 60 0.33 -7.10 -51.09
N VAL A 61 -0.47 -6.20 -51.69
CA VAL A 61 -1.31 -6.55 -52.85
C VAL A 61 -0.43 -6.81 -54.07
N GLN A 62 0.55 -5.95 -54.33
CA GLN A 62 1.48 -6.14 -55.44
C GLN A 62 2.35 -7.40 -55.27
N ARG A 63 2.77 -7.71 -54.05
CA ARG A 63 3.46 -8.99 -53.74
C ARG A 63 2.57 -10.19 -54.04
N LEU A 64 1.29 -10.13 -53.69
CA LEU A 64 0.34 -11.21 -53.94
C LEU A 64 0.10 -11.42 -55.45
N LEU A 65 -0.04 -10.34 -56.21
CA LEU A 65 -0.16 -10.38 -57.68
C LEU A 65 1.11 -10.91 -58.36
N PHE A 66 2.29 -10.56 -57.82
CA PHE A 66 3.56 -11.12 -58.27
C PHE A 66 3.63 -12.64 -58.03
N LEU A 67 3.15 -13.10 -56.87
CA LEU A 67 3.09 -14.52 -56.53
C LEU A 67 2.10 -15.29 -57.41
N SER A 68 0.91 -14.73 -57.65
CA SER A 68 -0.11 -15.36 -58.51
C SER A 68 0.34 -15.45 -59.97
N SER A 69 1.11 -14.48 -60.46
CA SER A 69 1.62 -14.48 -61.83
C SER A 69 2.86 -15.37 -62.05
N ARG A 70 3.75 -15.48 -61.05
CA ARG A 70 5.02 -16.23 -61.17
C ARG A 70 4.98 -17.64 -60.56
N GLY A 71 3.94 -18.00 -59.81
CA GLY A 71 3.79 -19.30 -59.14
C GLY A 71 4.94 -19.65 -58.19
N PHE A 72 5.15 -20.95 -57.91
CA PHE A 72 6.26 -21.49 -57.09
C PHE A 72 7.63 -21.50 -57.83
N SER A 73 7.90 -20.49 -58.65
CA SER A 73 9.24 -20.28 -59.21
C SER A 73 10.23 -19.86 -58.12
N ARG A 74 11.55 -19.99 -58.35
CA ARG A 74 12.58 -19.54 -57.38
C ARG A 74 12.38 -18.09 -56.95
N ALA A 75 12.00 -17.22 -57.89
CA ALA A 75 11.70 -15.81 -57.65
C ALA A 75 10.43 -15.61 -56.81
N GLY A 76 9.38 -16.39 -57.09
CA GLY A 76 8.13 -16.38 -56.31
C GLY A 76 8.33 -16.91 -54.89
N LEU A 77 9.09 -17.99 -54.70
CA LEU A 77 9.38 -18.58 -53.40
C LEU A 77 10.12 -17.60 -52.48
N VAL A 78 11.09 -16.85 -53.02
CA VAL A 78 11.81 -15.80 -52.29
C VAL A 78 10.87 -14.68 -51.81
N VAL A 79 9.95 -14.21 -52.66
CA VAL A 79 8.96 -13.17 -52.28
C VAL A 79 7.92 -13.72 -51.30
N PHE A 80 7.51 -14.98 -51.45
CA PHE A 80 6.55 -15.65 -50.57
C PHE A 80 7.11 -15.78 -49.14
N LEU A 81 8.32 -16.34 -49.01
CA LEU A 81 8.97 -16.51 -47.72
C LEU A 81 9.29 -15.17 -47.06
N PHE A 82 9.76 -14.18 -47.83
CA PHE A 82 9.95 -12.83 -47.32
C PHE A 82 8.64 -12.24 -46.78
N THR A 83 7.54 -12.38 -47.51
CA THR A 83 6.24 -11.80 -47.10
C THR A 83 5.73 -12.39 -45.80
N ILE A 84 5.83 -13.72 -45.63
CA ILE A 84 5.44 -14.41 -44.38
C ILE A 84 6.35 -13.97 -43.23
N LEU A 85 7.66 -14.02 -43.42
CA LEU A 85 8.61 -13.71 -42.35
C LEU A 85 8.59 -12.23 -41.96
N ASN A 86 8.38 -11.32 -42.92
CA ASN A 86 8.21 -9.90 -42.64
C ASN A 86 6.92 -9.63 -41.84
N LEU A 87 5.84 -10.36 -42.12
CA LEU A 87 4.61 -10.30 -41.32
C LEU A 87 4.85 -10.85 -39.92
N LEU A 88 5.55 -11.98 -39.77
CA LEU A 88 5.90 -12.52 -38.45
C LEU A 88 6.84 -11.59 -37.66
N ALA A 89 7.77 -10.89 -38.31
CA ALA A 89 8.59 -9.89 -37.64
C ALA A 89 7.78 -8.71 -37.12
N SER A 90 6.72 -8.27 -37.82
CA SER A 90 5.82 -7.23 -37.30
C SER A 90 5.02 -7.68 -36.06
N LEU A 91 4.95 -8.99 -35.79
CA LEU A 91 4.35 -9.56 -34.58
C LEU A 91 5.37 -9.84 -33.47
N TYR A 92 6.66 -9.59 -33.72
CA TYR A 92 7.74 -9.92 -32.80
C TYR A 92 7.64 -9.14 -31.48
N GLY A 93 7.30 -7.85 -31.54
CA GLY A 93 7.04 -7.05 -30.34
C GLY A 93 5.89 -7.62 -29.50
N THR A 94 4.83 -8.08 -30.15
CA THR A 94 3.69 -8.75 -29.49
C THR A 94 4.09 -10.08 -28.86
N LEU A 95 4.99 -10.85 -29.49
CA LEU A 95 5.52 -12.08 -28.92
C LEU A 95 6.32 -11.83 -27.64
N LEU A 96 7.13 -10.75 -27.61
CA LEU A 96 7.87 -10.36 -26.40
C LEU A 96 6.94 -9.97 -25.25
N TRP A 97 5.81 -9.31 -25.55
CA TRP A 97 4.73 -9.07 -24.60
C TRP A 97 3.99 -10.34 -24.19
N ALA A 98 3.80 -11.31 -25.10
CA ALA A 98 3.14 -12.57 -24.79
C ALA A 98 3.98 -13.49 -23.89
N LEU A 99 5.31 -13.34 -23.91
CA LEU A 99 6.24 -14.04 -23.03
C LEU A 99 6.36 -13.38 -21.63
N ASP A 100 5.49 -12.42 -21.32
CA ASP A 100 5.53 -11.64 -20.11
C ASP A 100 4.79 -12.31 -18.94
N ALA A 101 5.50 -13.13 -18.17
CA ALA A 101 4.97 -13.73 -16.95
C ALA A 101 6.02 -13.69 -15.83
N PRO A 102 5.70 -13.19 -14.62
CA PRO A 102 4.49 -12.44 -14.21
C PRO A 102 4.44 -10.97 -14.67
N GLY A 103 5.47 -10.47 -15.38
CA GLY A 103 5.53 -9.10 -15.93
C GLY A 103 5.68 -7.96 -14.93
N TYR A 104 5.41 -8.22 -13.65
CA TYR A 104 5.58 -7.29 -12.54
C TYR A 104 6.21 -7.99 -11.34
N LEU A 105 6.91 -7.21 -10.51
CA LEU A 105 7.50 -7.62 -9.25
C LEU A 105 6.99 -6.71 -8.14
N PHE A 106 6.73 -7.29 -6.98
CA PHE A 106 6.54 -6.49 -5.78
C PHE A 106 7.90 -6.02 -5.28
N LYS A 107 8.07 -4.70 -5.19
CA LYS A 107 9.22 -4.08 -4.56
C LYS A 107 8.76 -3.51 -3.22
N THR A 108 9.38 -4.01 -2.16
CA THR A 108 9.17 -3.50 -0.80
C THR A 108 10.13 -2.35 -0.55
N GLU A 109 9.60 -1.20 -0.14
CA GLU A 109 10.38 -0.02 0.23
C GLU A 109 9.95 0.50 1.60
N ASN A 110 10.92 0.80 2.46
CA ASN A 110 10.66 1.45 3.73
C ASN A 110 10.57 2.96 3.52
N SER A 111 9.46 3.53 3.98
CA SER A 111 9.12 4.94 3.79
C SER A 111 8.40 5.47 5.02
N THR A 112 8.25 6.78 5.15
CA THR A 112 7.50 7.40 6.25
C THR A 112 6.04 7.61 5.86
N ILE A 113 5.12 7.58 6.83
CA ILE A 113 3.69 7.83 6.57
C ILE A 113 3.47 9.21 5.94
N ALA A 114 4.28 10.20 6.32
CA ALA A 114 4.26 11.55 5.73
C ALA A 114 4.40 11.57 4.19
N GLN A 115 5.07 10.60 3.56
CA GLN A 115 5.22 10.53 2.10
C GLN A 115 3.93 10.08 1.39
N TYR A 116 3.01 9.45 2.12
CA TYR A 116 1.77 8.87 1.60
C TYR A 116 0.51 9.54 2.17
N LEU A 117 0.62 10.80 2.64
CA LEU A 117 -0.51 11.53 3.23
C LEU A 117 -1.73 11.63 2.30
N SER A 118 -1.53 11.67 0.99
CA SER A 118 -2.63 11.68 0.00
C SER A 118 -3.49 10.42 0.01
N TYR A 119 -2.94 9.30 0.48
CA TYR A 119 -3.65 8.02 0.61
C TYR A 119 -4.17 7.79 2.03
N ARG A 120 -3.84 8.65 2.99
CA ARG A 120 -4.25 8.50 4.38
C ARG A 120 -5.77 8.59 4.49
N ASN A 121 -6.35 7.72 5.30
CA ASN A 121 -7.75 7.85 5.67
C ASN A 121 -7.89 9.07 6.59
N GLU A 122 -8.81 9.98 6.27
CA GLU A 122 -9.04 11.18 7.08
C GLU A 122 -9.59 10.85 8.47
N ASN A 123 -10.35 9.76 8.60
CA ASN A 123 -10.95 9.33 9.87
C ASN A 123 -10.59 7.85 10.11
N PRO A 124 -9.32 7.54 10.42
CA PRO A 124 -8.93 6.18 10.72
C PRO A 124 -9.59 5.76 12.05
N PRO A 125 -10.07 4.51 12.18
CA PRO A 125 -10.60 4.04 13.45
C PRO A 125 -9.48 4.02 14.49
N TYR A 126 -9.63 4.73 15.61
CA TYR A 126 -8.59 4.74 16.64
C TYR A 126 -8.60 3.46 17.49
N VAL A 127 -9.74 2.77 17.56
CA VAL A 127 -9.91 1.48 18.23
C VAL A 127 -9.75 0.35 17.22
N VAL A 128 -8.87 -0.60 17.52
CA VAL A 128 -8.69 -1.87 16.82
C VAL A 128 -8.95 -3.02 17.78
N GLN A 129 -9.49 -4.12 17.25
CA GLN A 129 -9.88 -5.27 18.05
C GLN A 129 -9.11 -6.50 17.59
N LEU A 130 -8.62 -7.27 18.56
CA LEU A 130 -7.97 -8.54 18.32
C LEU A 130 -8.75 -9.62 19.07
N GLN A 131 -9.39 -10.50 18.30
CA GLN A 131 -9.96 -11.71 18.87
C GLN A 131 -8.88 -12.76 18.97
N LEU A 132 -8.66 -13.29 20.17
CA LEU A 132 -7.80 -14.42 20.39
C LEU A 132 -8.55 -15.74 20.21
N ASP A 133 -8.00 -16.60 19.37
CA ASP A 133 -8.23 -18.03 19.36
C ASP A 133 -7.02 -18.75 20.02
N PRO A 134 -7.13 -19.18 21.28
CA PRO A 134 -6.05 -19.86 21.99
C PRO A 134 -5.52 -21.11 21.26
N GLY A 135 -6.31 -21.71 20.34
CA GLY A 135 -5.90 -22.86 19.56
C GLY A 135 -4.92 -22.59 18.42
N ASN A 136 -4.70 -21.32 18.03
CA ASN A 136 -3.79 -20.97 16.93
C ASN A 136 -3.06 -19.61 17.13
N PRO A 137 -2.10 -19.53 18.06
CA PRO A 137 -1.37 -18.30 18.36
C PRO A 137 -0.51 -17.79 17.19
N GLU A 138 0.02 -18.68 16.34
CA GLU A 138 0.90 -18.30 15.22
C GLU A 138 0.16 -17.48 14.14
N GLU A 139 -1.05 -17.90 13.78
CA GLU A 139 -1.89 -17.17 12.83
C GLU A 139 -2.16 -15.75 13.33
N MET A 140 -2.36 -15.60 14.64
CA MET A 140 -2.68 -14.31 15.22
C MET A 140 -1.49 -13.36 15.31
N THR A 141 -0.30 -13.88 15.59
CA THR A 141 0.94 -13.10 15.46
C THR A 141 1.10 -12.58 14.03
N SER A 142 0.78 -13.39 13.02
CA SER A 142 0.86 -12.97 11.60
C SER A 142 -0.17 -11.89 11.23
N ASN A 143 -1.38 -11.95 11.82
CA ASN A 143 -2.47 -11.03 11.55
C ASN A 143 -2.34 -9.72 12.36
N LEU A 144 -1.63 -9.72 13.49
CA LEU A 144 -1.49 -8.55 14.38
C LEU A 144 -1.03 -7.29 13.64
N ILE A 145 0.00 -7.41 12.79
CA ILE A 145 0.54 -6.28 12.02
C ILE A 145 -0.52 -5.70 11.08
N GLN A 146 -1.32 -6.57 10.44
CA GLN A 146 -2.40 -6.15 9.54
C GLN A 146 -3.53 -5.47 10.32
N ILE A 147 -3.91 -6.03 11.48
CA ILE A 147 -4.96 -5.47 12.35
C ILE A 147 -4.52 -4.11 12.89
N ALA A 148 -3.31 -4.00 13.41
CA ALA A 148 -2.76 -2.75 13.95
C ALA A 148 -2.52 -1.69 12.86
N GLY A 149 -2.27 -2.09 11.61
CA GLY A 149 -2.24 -1.18 10.47
C GLY A 149 -3.62 -0.81 9.94
N SER A 150 -4.63 -1.66 10.12
CA SER A 150 -5.92 -1.57 9.41
C SER A 150 -6.57 -0.18 9.47
N GLY A 151 -7.10 0.28 8.33
CA GLY A 151 -7.85 1.53 8.24
C GLY A 151 -7.05 2.83 8.32
N LEU A 152 -5.71 2.80 8.46
CA LEU A 152 -4.88 4.01 8.44
C LEU A 152 -4.84 4.68 7.04
N PHE A 153 -4.96 3.90 5.98
CA PHE A 153 -4.96 4.36 4.59
C PHE A 153 -6.22 3.90 3.86
N ASN A 154 -6.61 4.66 2.84
CA ASN A 154 -7.65 4.29 1.90
C ASN A 154 -7.21 3.09 1.03
N ALA A 155 -8.17 2.40 0.42
CA ALA A 155 -7.87 1.31 -0.50
C ALA A 155 -6.95 1.77 -1.64
N GLY A 156 -5.97 0.93 -2.01
CA GLY A 156 -5.04 1.18 -3.11
C GLY A 156 -3.57 1.29 -2.71
N LEU A 157 -3.25 1.36 -1.41
CA LEU A 157 -1.89 1.25 -0.89
C LEU A 157 -1.72 -0.11 -0.20
N ASN A 158 -0.80 -0.95 -0.70
CA ASN A 158 -0.40 -2.16 -0.01
C ASN A 158 0.78 -1.83 0.91
N TYR A 159 0.54 -1.78 2.22
CA TYR A 159 1.55 -1.45 3.21
C TYR A 159 1.43 -2.34 4.44
N THR A 160 2.51 -2.45 5.18
CA THR A 160 2.55 -3.00 6.53
C THR A 160 3.13 -1.96 7.49
N LEU A 161 2.51 -1.87 8.68
CA LEU A 161 3.01 -1.02 9.75
C LEU A 161 4.22 -1.70 10.39
N THR A 162 5.37 -1.03 10.46
CA THR A 162 6.61 -1.66 10.91
C THR A 162 6.81 -1.62 12.42
N GLY A 163 6.09 -0.78 13.16
CA GLY A 163 6.36 -0.54 14.58
C GLY A 163 7.58 0.36 14.86
N ASP A 164 8.45 0.56 13.87
CA ASP A 164 9.59 1.48 13.93
C ASP A 164 9.14 2.95 13.91
N VAL A 165 9.36 3.62 15.04
CA VAL A 165 8.96 5.00 15.32
C VAL A 165 10.12 5.72 15.98
N ASP A 166 10.39 6.96 15.54
CA ASP A 166 11.22 7.87 16.32
C ASP A 166 10.43 8.39 17.53
N ARG A 167 10.57 7.68 18.66
CA ARG A 167 9.84 7.94 19.90
C ARG A 167 10.21 9.30 20.52
N GLY A 168 11.38 9.86 20.22
CA GLY A 168 11.93 11.00 20.96
C GLY A 168 12.27 10.64 22.41
N SER A 169 12.28 11.64 23.30
CA SER A 169 12.65 11.48 24.70
C SER A 169 11.52 11.88 25.66
N PRO A 170 11.29 11.11 26.73
CA PRO A 170 10.41 11.53 27.82
C PRO A 170 11.11 12.57 28.71
N GLU A 171 10.35 13.54 29.23
CA GLU A 171 10.80 14.53 30.22
C GLU A 171 9.92 14.45 31.45
N ILE A 172 10.53 14.27 32.63
CA ILE A 172 9.86 14.26 33.92
C ILE A 172 10.39 15.38 34.81
N VAL A 173 9.59 15.77 35.79
CA VAL A 173 9.93 16.79 36.78
C VAL A 173 9.87 16.15 38.18
N PRO A 174 10.66 16.61 39.17
CA PRO A 174 10.51 16.16 40.54
C PRO A 174 9.11 16.42 41.09
N GLN A 175 8.72 15.64 42.09
CA GLN A 175 7.41 15.78 42.74
C GLN A 175 7.20 17.21 43.28
N SER A 176 6.06 17.83 42.98
CA SER A 176 5.71 19.13 43.57
C SER A 176 5.24 18.99 45.02
N ARG A 177 4.69 17.82 45.38
CA ARG A 177 4.14 17.50 46.72
C ARG A 177 4.48 16.08 47.13
N THR A 178 4.71 15.87 48.42
CA THR A 178 5.19 14.58 48.98
C THR A 178 4.19 13.89 49.92
N GLU A 179 3.12 14.57 50.36
CA GLU A 179 2.19 14.03 51.35
C GLU A 179 0.88 13.55 50.71
N LYS A 180 0.59 12.24 50.86
CA LYS A 180 -0.68 11.59 50.47
C LYS A 180 -1.09 11.80 49.01
N VAL A 181 -0.10 11.81 48.11
CA VAL A 181 -0.31 12.07 46.68
C VAL A 181 -0.54 10.77 45.89
N GLY A 182 0.05 9.67 46.34
CA GLY A 182 0.00 8.39 45.63
C GLY A 182 0.97 8.31 44.46
N ALA A 183 0.95 7.18 43.74
CA ALA A 183 1.88 6.94 42.64
C ALA A 183 1.49 7.76 41.40
N ARG A 184 2.37 8.69 40.96
CA ARG A 184 2.13 9.57 39.81
C ARG A 184 3.38 9.79 38.98
N ILE A 185 3.21 10.03 37.68
CA ILE A 185 4.24 10.55 36.77
C ILE A 185 4.11 12.07 36.73
N TRP A 186 5.13 12.78 37.19
CA TRP A 186 5.14 14.25 37.31
C TRP A 186 5.69 14.92 36.05
N LEU A 187 4.94 15.89 35.53
CA LEU A 187 5.15 16.50 34.21
C LEU A 187 5.51 17.98 34.29
N ASP A 188 5.12 18.67 35.35
CA ASP A 188 5.53 20.06 35.62
C ASP A 188 5.71 20.35 37.12
N GLU A 189 6.23 21.55 37.43
CA GLU A 189 6.46 22.02 38.81
C GLU A 189 5.18 22.55 39.50
N GLN A 190 4.05 22.59 38.79
CA GLN A 190 2.77 23.16 39.26
C GLN A 190 1.76 22.07 39.69
N GLY A 191 2.16 20.81 39.63
CA GLY A 191 1.32 19.67 40.00
C GLY A 191 0.74 18.88 38.84
N PHE A 192 1.06 19.24 37.59
CA PHE A 192 0.61 18.49 36.43
C PHE A 192 1.21 17.09 36.45
N SER A 193 0.35 16.08 36.56
CA SER A 193 0.78 14.69 36.69
C SER A 193 -0.29 13.72 36.18
N VAL A 194 0.15 12.50 35.87
CA VAL A 194 -0.73 11.42 35.42
C VAL A 194 -0.55 10.22 36.34
N SER A 195 -1.64 9.62 36.78
CA SER A 195 -1.65 8.38 37.56
C SER A 195 -2.54 7.32 36.93
N THR A 196 -2.45 6.10 37.47
CA THR A 196 -3.49 5.08 37.26
C THR A 196 -4.80 5.51 37.92
N ASP A 197 -5.88 4.76 37.67
CA ASP A 197 -7.20 5.01 38.22
C ASP A 197 -7.18 4.97 39.76
N GLN A 198 -7.22 6.14 40.43
CA GLN A 198 -7.23 6.19 41.90
C GLN A 198 -8.63 5.94 42.47
N TYR A 199 -9.69 6.12 41.68
CA TYR A 199 -11.09 5.91 42.10
C TYR A 199 -11.36 4.46 42.52
N VAL A 200 -10.60 3.56 41.92
CA VAL A 200 -10.57 2.14 42.27
C VAL A 200 -10.31 1.92 43.78
N MET A 201 -9.61 2.82 44.47
CA MET A 201 -9.38 2.77 45.93
C MET A 201 -10.51 3.37 46.78
N TYR A 202 -11.35 4.23 46.21
CA TYR A 202 -12.42 4.93 46.91
C TYR A 202 -13.68 4.97 46.03
N PRO A 203 -14.58 3.99 46.13
CA PRO A 203 -15.90 4.12 45.50
C PRO A 203 -16.64 5.29 46.17
N ASN A 204 -16.90 6.35 45.42
CA ASN A 204 -17.72 7.46 45.88
C ASN A 204 -19.14 6.95 46.15
N LEU A 205 -19.61 7.08 47.38
CA LEU A 205 -21.02 6.89 47.72
C LEU A 205 -21.54 8.23 48.22
N ASP A 206 -22.27 8.92 47.33
CA ASP A 206 -22.98 10.18 47.60
C ASP A 206 -24.12 10.04 48.64
N ASP A 207 -24.45 8.83 49.07
CA ASP A 207 -25.43 8.60 50.13
C ASP A 207 -24.67 8.45 51.44
N GLY A 208 -24.78 9.43 52.34
CA GLY A 208 -24.16 9.48 53.69
C GLY A 208 -24.56 8.33 54.63
N ARG A 209 -24.32 7.09 54.22
CA ARG A 209 -24.52 5.82 54.93
C ARG A 209 -23.25 5.01 54.76
N ASP A 210 -22.67 4.65 55.89
CA ASP A 210 -21.58 3.68 56.09
C ASP A 210 -20.41 3.74 55.10
N ALA A 211 -19.24 4.14 55.60
CA ALA A 211 -18.00 4.07 54.83
C ALA A 211 -17.83 2.65 54.25
N VAL A 212 -17.67 2.54 52.91
CA VAL A 212 -17.49 1.26 52.21
C VAL A 212 -16.33 0.47 52.80
N PHE A 213 -15.29 1.20 53.22
CA PHE A 213 -14.09 0.65 53.80
C PHE A 213 -13.96 1.07 55.27
N PRO A 214 -13.59 0.14 56.17
CA PRO A 214 -13.21 0.48 57.54
C PRO A 214 -12.03 1.45 57.56
N ASP A 215 -11.99 2.35 58.56
CA ASP A 215 -10.85 3.25 58.76
C ASP A 215 -9.54 2.45 58.89
N GLY A 216 -8.52 2.83 58.11
CA GLY A 216 -7.17 2.28 58.21
C GLY A 216 -6.84 1.09 57.28
N CYS A 217 -7.68 0.77 56.29
CA CYS A 217 -7.35 -0.28 55.31
C CYS A 217 -6.62 0.23 54.04
N ILE A 218 -6.54 1.55 53.86
CA ILE A 218 -5.84 2.23 52.75
C ILE A 218 -4.65 3.01 53.29
N TYR A 219 -3.50 2.86 52.64
CA TYR A 219 -2.23 3.48 53.02
C TYR A 219 -1.63 4.22 51.82
N TRP A 220 -1.26 5.48 52.06
CA TRP A 220 -0.68 6.35 51.06
C TRP A 220 0.76 6.71 51.43
N GLY A 221 1.68 6.46 50.50
CA GLY A 221 3.02 7.01 50.50
C GLY A 221 3.16 8.16 49.50
N ALA A 222 4.41 8.64 49.33
CA ALA A 222 4.74 9.64 48.32
C ALA A 222 4.69 9.06 46.89
N ASP A 223 5.18 7.82 46.72
CA ASP A 223 5.32 7.16 45.41
C ASP A 223 4.50 5.87 45.28
N TYR A 224 3.65 5.58 46.27
CA TYR A 224 2.86 4.37 46.28
C TYR A 224 1.54 4.56 47.02
N GLY A 225 0.56 3.74 46.69
CA GLY A 225 -0.69 3.58 47.44
C GLY A 225 -1.00 2.09 47.55
N THR A 226 -1.29 1.61 48.75
CA THR A 226 -1.68 0.21 48.98
C THR A 226 -2.97 0.15 49.77
N TRP A 227 -3.77 -0.87 49.49
CA TRP A 227 -5.00 -1.11 50.23
C TRP A 227 -5.24 -2.60 50.39
N ASN A 228 -5.83 -2.97 51.51
CA ASN A 228 -6.22 -4.34 51.80
C ASN A 228 -7.47 -4.31 52.69
N CYS A 229 -8.64 -4.43 52.07
CA CYS A 229 -9.91 -4.13 52.70
C CYS A 229 -10.91 -5.28 52.54
N THR A 230 -11.52 -5.70 53.65
CA THR A 230 -12.73 -6.53 53.68
C THR A 230 -13.95 -5.66 53.95
N PHE A 231 -15.05 -5.92 53.24
CA PHE A 231 -16.23 -5.06 53.30
C PHE A 231 -17.53 -5.81 53.00
N ASN A 232 -18.65 -5.16 53.32
CA ASN A 232 -19.98 -5.75 53.18
C ASN A 232 -20.36 -5.92 51.70
N ASN A 233 -20.93 -7.07 51.37
CA ASN A 233 -21.41 -7.45 50.04
C ASN A 233 -22.42 -6.46 49.42
N THR A 234 -23.07 -5.61 50.23
CA THR A 234 -23.95 -4.53 49.75
C THR A 234 -23.23 -3.52 48.85
N PHE A 235 -21.92 -3.34 49.02
CA PHE A 235 -21.13 -2.38 48.25
C PHE A 235 -20.46 -2.98 47.00
N SER A 236 -20.47 -4.32 46.87
CA SER A 236 -19.71 -5.02 45.82
C SER A 236 -20.20 -4.71 44.42
N GLN A 237 -21.48 -4.37 44.25
CA GLN A 237 -22.01 -3.97 42.95
C GLN A 237 -21.42 -2.63 42.46
N ALA A 238 -21.24 -1.66 43.36
CA ALA A 238 -20.63 -0.37 43.00
C ALA A 238 -19.16 -0.56 42.60
N MET A 239 -18.42 -1.40 43.33
CA MET A 239 -17.04 -1.75 43.00
C MET A 239 -16.93 -2.42 41.62
N LEU A 240 -17.81 -3.37 41.32
CA LEU A 240 -17.82 -4.08 40.03
C LEU A 240 -18.18 -3.19 38.84
N GLN A 241 -18.96 -2.12 39.05
CA GLN A 241 -19.30 -1.16 38.00
C GLN A 241 -18.14 -0.21 37.66
N THR A 242 -17.07 -0.20 38.46
CA THR A 242 -15.89 0.61 38.19
C THR A 242 -15.14 0.05 36.98
N LEU A 243 -15.01 0.91 35.97
CA LEU A 243 -14.32 0.61 34.72
C LEU A 243 -12.81 0.73 34.93
N VAL A 244 -12.06 -0.34 34.62
CA VAL A 244 -10.60 -0.38 34.75
C VAL A 244 -9.94 0.25 33.51
N GLY A 245 -8.72 0.78 33.65
CA GLY A 245 -7.98 1.40 32.54
C GLY A 245 -8.45 2.82 32.24
N ARG A 246 -8.55 3.64 33.29
CA ARG A 246 -8.92 5.06 33.22
C ARG A 246 -7.80 5.87 33.86
N PRO A 247 -6.77 6.25 33.09
CA PRO A 247 -5.73 7.14 33.59
C PRO A 247 -6.35 8.41 34.17
N GLU A 248 -5.81 8.87 35.27
CA GLU A 248 -6.23 10.09 35.94
C GLU A 248 -5.22 11.19 35.65
N VAL A 249 -5.72 12.35 35.22
CA VAL A 249 -4.95 13.54 34.93
C VAL A 249 -5.19 14.55 36.03
N HIS A 250 -4.12 14.91 36.72
CA HIS A 250 -4.08 15.96 37.73
C HIS A 250 -3.51 17.20 37.05
N TRP A 251 -4.30 18.26 36.91
CA TRP A 251 -3.92 19.42 36.09
C TRP A 251 -3.03 20.42 36.81
N ASP A 252 -3.24 20.61 38.11
CA ASP A 252 -2.37 21.36 39.01
C ASP A 252 -2.64 21.02 40.48
N ASP A 253 -1.74 21.45 41.37
CA ASP A 253 -1.83 21.18 42.80
C ASP A 253 -3.08 21.80 43.45
N SER A 254 -3.56 22.94 42.93
CA SER A 254 -4.76 23.60 43.45
C SER A 254 -6.03 22.81 43.16
N SER A 255 -6.21 22.38 41.90
CA SER A 255 -7.38 21.61 41.49
C SER A 255 -7.36 20.20 42.09
N ASP A 256 -6.19 19.60 42.23
CA ASP A 256 -6.01 18.29 42.87
C ASP A 256 -6.41 18.29 44.35
N LEU A 257 -6.10 19.36 45.09
CA LEU A 257 -6.53 19.54 46.49
C LEU A 257 -8.05 19.69 46.63
N GLU A 258 -8.72 20.20 45.60
CA GLU A 258 -10.18 20.30 45.51
C GLU A 258 -10.83 19.04 44.95
N LEU A 259 -10.05 17.98 44.67
CA LEU A 259 -10.49 16.73 44.04
C LEU A 259 -11.08 16.94 42.63
N ASP A 260 -10.62 17.96 41.91
CA ASP A 260 -10.95 18.24 40.50
C ASP A 260 -9.85 17.68 39.57
N SER A 261 -9.63 16.37 39.66
CA SER A 261 -8.86 15.59 38.69
C SER A 261 -9.79 15.02 37.61
N ARG A 262 -9.23 14.65 36.45
CA ARG A 262 -10.02 14.21 35.29
C ARG A 262 -9.56 12.86 34.77
N TYR A 263 -10.51 11.95 34.59
CA TYR A 263 -10.24 10.62 34.07
C TYR A 263 -10.34 10.56 32.54
N ILE A 264 -9.34 9.96 31.92
CA ILE A 264 -9.40 9.58 30.50
C ILE A 264 -10.31 8.38 30.38
N SER A 265 -11.59 8.63 30.08
CA SER A 265 -12.60 7.58 30.00
C SER A 265 -12.83 7.17 28.55
N PRO A 266 -12.90 5.86 28.24
CA PRO A 266 -13.20 5.41 26.89
C PRO A 266 -14.60 5.87 26.50
N ASN A 267 -14.71 6.44 25.29
CA ASN A 267 -15.98 6.91 24.77
C ASN A 267 -16.95 5.72 24.59
N ARG A 268 -18.13 5.79 25.22
CA ARG A 268 -19.13 4.71 25.20
C ARG A 268 -19.69 4.43 23.81
N ILE A 269 -19.58 5.37 22.88
CA ILE A 269 -20.16 5.26 21.53
C ILE A 269 -19.31 4.35 20.64
N ASP A 270 -17.99 4.46 20.71
CA ASP A 270 -17.07 3.85 19.73
C ASP A 270 -15.91 3.05 20.35
N ASN A 271 -15.69 3.14 21.67
CA ASN A 271 -14.70 2.35 22.38
C ASN A 271 -15.34 1.19 23.14
N ILE A 272 -15.16 -0.02 22.61
CA ILE A 272 -15.70 -1.25 23.21
C ILE A 272 -15.13 -1.53 24.61
N TRP A 273 -13.99 -0.95 24.98
CA TRP A 273 -13.42 -1.08 26.31
C TRP A 273 -14.36 -0.56 27.40
N ALA A 274 -15.22 0.42 27.08
CA ALA A 274 -16.24 0.91 28.01
C ALA A 274 -17.18 -0.20 28.52
N SER A 275 -17.33 -1.30 27.77
CA SER A 275 -18.09 -2.48 28.19
C SER A 275 -17.19 -3.59 28.74
N TYR A 276 -16.05 -3.87 28.09
CA TYR A 276 -15.15 -4.95 28.51
C TYR A 276 -14.43 -4.65 29.83
N GLY A 277 -13.99 -3.41 30.06
CA GLY A 277 -13.25 -3.05 31.26
C GLY A 277 -14.08 -3.05 32.55
N ALA A 278 -15.42 -3.01 32.45
CA ALA A 278 -16.35 -3.21 33.57
C ALA A 278 -17.04 -4.59 33.54
N GLY A 279 -16.81 -5.39 32.49
CA GLY A 279 -17.46 -6.67 32.27
C GLY A 279 -16.85 -7.85 33.05
N GLY A 280 -17.47 -9.01 32.94
CA GLY A 280 -17.03 -10.25 33.61
C GLY A 280 -16.14 -11.16 32.75
N GLY A 281 -15.44 -10.62 31.74
CA GLY A 281 -14.61 -11.40 30.83
C GLY A 281 -13.12 -11.08 30.97
N SER A 282 -12.27 -12.10 30.84
CA SER A 282 -10.82 -11.93 30.73
C SER A 282 -10.47 -11.23 29.42
N THR A 283 -9.87 -10.04 29.50
CA THR A 283 -9.52 -9.18 28.37
C THR A 283 -8.28 -8.36 28.65
N ALA A 284 -7.61 -7.90 27.60
CA ALA A 284 -6.51 -6.97 27.69
C ALA A 284 -6.76 -5.75 26.80
N MET A 285 -6.21 -4.61 27.20
CA MET A 285 -6.26 -3.37 26.44
C MET A 285 -4.88 -2.73 26.43
N MET A 286 -4.55 -2.14 25.30
CA MET A 286 -3.38 -1.29 25.15
C MET A 286 -3.80 0.02 24.51
N GLN A 287 -3.47 1.12 25.17
CA GLN A 287 -3.94 2.46 24.84
C GLN A 287 -2.72 3.38 24.69
N VAL A 288 -2.68 4.15 23.61
CA VAL A 288 -1.75 5.26 23.44
C VAL A 288 -2.55 6.53 23.53
N PHE A 289 -2.17 7.40 24.46
CA PHE A 289 -2.85 8.68 24.68
C PHE A 289 -1.85 9.81 24.86
N THR A 290 -2.32 11.04 24.61
CA THR A 290 -1.54 12.24 24.87
C THR A 290 -2.28 13.16 25.83
N VAL A 291 -1.53 13.86 26.67
CA VAL A 291 -2.03 14.91 27.55
C VAL A 291 -1.24 16.18 27.26
N THR A 292 -1.95 17.27 27.01
CA THR A 292 -1.36 18.55 26.61
C THR A 292 -1.82 19.66 27.53
N LYS A 293 -0.88 20.34 28.18
CA LYS A 293 -1.11 21.54 29.02
C LYS A 293 -0.34 22.71 28.41
N GLY A 294 -1.06 23.75 28.02
CA GLY A 294 -0.50 24.88 27.29
C GLY A 294 0.16 24.44 25.97
N ARG A 295 1.48 24.55 25.88
CA ARG A 295 2.28 24.10 24.73
C ARG A 295 2.97 22.75 24.93
N ARG A 296 2.98 22.20 26.14
CA ARG A 296 3.68 20.96 26.45
C ARG A 296 2.75 19.77 26.26
N ARG A 297 3.15 18.85 25.37
CA ARG A 297 2.44 17.60 25.08
C ARG A 297 3.28 16.42 25.56
N HIS A 298 2.66 15.51 26.29
CA HIS A 298 3.25 14.27 26.78
C HIS A 298 2.47 13.09 26.21
N THR A 299 3.18 12.07 25.72
CA THR A 299 2.58 10.86 25.14
C THR A 299 2.87 9.67 26.03
N PHE A 300 1.84 8.88 26.30
CA PHE A 300 1.86 7.72 27.17
C PHE A 300 1.39 6.46 26.45
N VAL A 301 1.86 5.33 26.94
CA VAL A 301 1.28 4.02 26.66
C VAL A 301 0.74 3.45 27.95
N GLU A 302 -0.49 2.98 27.91
CA GLU A 302 -1.13 2.21 28.97
C GLU A 302 -1.37 0.79 28.49
N SER A 303 -1.03 -0.19 29.33
CA SER A 303 -1.42 -1.59 29.15
C SER A 303 -2.27 -2.02 30.34
N VAL A 304 -3.41 -2.65 30.07
CA VAL A 304 -4.35 -3.15 31.08
C VAL A 304 -4.63 -4.62 30.80
N LEU A 305 -4.41 -5.47 31.78
CA LEU A 305 -4.89 -6.85 31.80
C LEU A 305 -6.00 -6.95 32.84
N ARG A 306 -7.11 -7.56 32.46
CA ARG A 306 -8.22 -7.92 33.35
C ARG A 306 -8.49 -9.40 33.19
N ALA A 307 -8.47 -10.13 34.30
CA ALA A 307 -8.86 -11.53 34.34
C ALA A 307 -9.94 -11.74 35.38
N THR A 308 -10.84 -12.67 35.12
CA THR A 308 -11.99 -12.91 36.00
C THR A 308 -12.20 -14.39 36.26
N LEU A 309 -12.78 -14.75 37.39
CA LEU A 309 -13.42 -16.05 37.62
C LEU A 309 -14.84 -15.80 38.08
N LEU A 310 -15.81 -16.53 37.53
CA LEU A 310 -17.22 -16.33 37.83
C LEU A 310 -17.83 -17.63 38.35
N THR A 311 -18.57 -17.55 39.44
CA THR A 311 -19.35 -18.68 39.96
C THR A 311 -20.76 -18.26 40.34
N SER A 312 -21.62 -19.26 40.49
CA SER A 312 -23.00 -19.06 40.93
C SER A 312 -23.04 -18.53 42.38
N PRO A 313 -24.09 -17.80 42.75
CA PRO A 313 -24.20 -17.27 44.11
C PRO A 313 -24.21 -18.42 45.13
N ASN A 314 -23.58 -18.19 46.28
CA ASN A 314 -23.40 -19.15 47.38
C ASN A 314 -22.53 -20.38 47.08
N ILE A 315 -21.94 -20.49 45.89
CA ILE A 315 -20.90 -21.48 45.62
C ILE A 315 -19.56 -20.81 45.89
N PRO A 316 -18.79 -21.25 46.92
CA PRO A 316 -17.46 -20.72 47.15
C PRO A 316 -16.52 -21.10 46.00
N PHE A 317 -15.60 -20.21 45.65
CA PHE A 317 -14.46 -20.56 44.82
C PHE A 317 -13.58 -21.56 45.56
N ALA A 318 -13.10 -22.56 44.82
CA ALA A 318 -12.12 -23.48 45.35
C ALA A 318 -10.77 -22.77 45.49
N GLU A 319 -10.09 -22.98 46.61
CA GLU A 319 -8.83 -22.29 46.93
C GLU A 319 -7.76 -22.50 45.86
N ASN A 320 -7.66 -23.71 45.31
CA ASN A 320 -6.73 -24.04 44.23
C ASN A 320 -6.98 -23.23 42.95
N GLU A 321 -8.23 -22.89 42.62
CA GLU A 321 -8.55 -22.12 41.42
C GLU A 321 -8.23 -20.63 41.60
N VAL A 322 -8.42 -20.10 42.81
CA VAL A 322 -8.04 -18.72 43.15
C VAL A 322 -6.52 -18.59 43.21
N ASP A 323 -5.85 -19.54 43.87
CA ASP A 323 -4.39 -19.61 43.97
C ASP A 323 -3.75 -19.64 42.58
N ASP A 324 -4.23 -20.54 41.72
CA ASP A 324 -3.72 -20.70 40.37
C ASP A 324 -3.91 -19.44 39.51
N LEU A 325 -5.10 -18.81 39.52
CA LEU A 325 -5.33 -17.56 38.77
C LEU A 325 -4.41 -16.43 39.24
N VAL A 326 -4.36 -16.18 40.56
CA VAL A 326 -3.60 -15.06 41.13
C VAL A 326 -2.11 -15.24 40.85
N ARG A 327 -1.57 -16.45 41.03
CA ARG A 327 -0.15 -16.73 40.75
C ARG A 327 0.20 -16.60 39.27
N ARG A 328 -0.64 -17.11 38.36
CA ARG A 328 -0.39 -17.02 36.92
C ARG A 328 -0.34 -15.59 36.42
N ILE A 329 -1.23 -14.72 36.93
CA ILE A 329 -1.25 -13.29 36.56
C ILE A 329 -0.12 -12.53 37.22
N TRP A 330 0.22 -12.85 38.47
CA TRP A 330 1.32 -12.18 39.18
C TRP A 330 2.64 -12.28 38.41
N SER A 331 2.92 -13.45 37.86
CA SER A 331 4.03 -13.63 36.93
C SER A 331 3.74 -14.76 35.95
N PRO A 332 3.57 -14.49 34.65
CA PRO A 332 3.24 -15.51 33.65
C PRO A 332 4.37 -16.52 33.42
N THR A 333 5.63 -16.13 33.66
CA THR A 333 6.80 -16.93 33.27
C THR A 333 7.81 -17.17 34.39
N ASN A 334 7.81 -16.37 35.47
CA ASN A 334 8.82 -16.47 36.53
C ASN A 334 8.28 -17.16 37.79
N GLU A 335 8.68 -18.42 37.98
CA GLU A 335 8.27 -19.24 39.11
C GLU A 335 8.70 -18.68 40.48
N THR A 336 9.80 -17.93 40.55
CA THR A 336 10.27 -17.35 41.82
C THR A 336 9.34 -16.23 42.29
N GLU A 337 8.84 -15.41 41.35
CA GLU A 337 7.89 -14.34 41.64
C GLU A 337 6.52 -14.89 42.02
N ARG A 338 6.09 -15.99 41.37
CA ARG A 338 4.85 -16.69 41.71
C ARG A 338 4.79 -17.16 43.16
N GLN A 339 5.95 -17.47 43.75
CA GLN A 339 6.07 -17.94 45.13
C GLN A 339 6.25 -16.80 46.15
N SER A 340 6.02 -15.55 45.73
CA SER A 340 6.07 -14.39 46.63
C SER A 340 5.15 -14.57 47.86
N PRO A 341 5.62 -14.29 49.09
CA PRO A 341 4.79 -14.38 50.29
C PRO A 341 3.55 -13.50 50.25
N ILE A 342 3.62 -12.36 49.56
CA ILE A 342 2.50 -11.41 49.41
C ILE A 342 1.35 -12.05 48.63
N VAL A 343 1.66 -12.85 47.60
CA VAL A 343 0.64 -13.58 46.82
C VAL A 343 -0.11 -14.56 47.71
N GLY A 344 0.62 -15.32 48.55
CA GLY A 344 0.00 -16.22 49.52
C GLY A 344 -0.89 -15.49 50.53
N GLN A 345 -0.50 -14.29 50.97
CA GLN A 345 -1.30 -13.48 51.87
C GLN A 345 -2.61 -13.00 51.21
N ILE A 346 -2.55 -12.48 49.97
CA ILE A 346 -3.74 -12.04 49.23
C ILE A 346 -4.74 -13.19 49.05
N ILE A 347 -4.24 -14.38 48.69
CA ILE A 347 -5.07 -15.57 48.51
C ILE A 347 -5.72 -15.97 49.85
N SER A 348 -4.93 -16.03 50.93
CA SER A 348 -5.45 -16.32 52.26
C SER A 348 -6.54 -15.33 52.68
N ASP A 349 -6.31 -14.03 52.49
CA ASP A 349 -7.27 -12.98 52.86
C ASP A 349 -8.56 -13.07 52.03
N MET A 350 -8.47 -13.38 50.73
CA MET A 350 -9.63 -13.64 49.87
C MET A 350 -10.46 -14.83 50.36
N ILE A 351 -9.80 -15.94 50.70
CA ILE A 351 -10.47 -17.16 51.18
C ILE A 351 -11.08 -16.94 52.57
N SER A 352 -10.39 -16.20 53.45
CA SER A 352 -10.93 -15.78 54.74
C SER A 352 -12.18 -14.92 54.57
N ALA A 353 -12.15 -13.89 53.72
CA ALA A 353 -13.31 -13.06 53.42
C ALA A 353 -14.47 -13.88 52.83
N GLN A 354 -14.16 -14.83 51.94
CA GLN A 354 -15.16 -15.75 51.41
C GLN A 354 -15.87 -16.55 52.52
N SER A 355 -15.10 -17.04 53.50
CA SER A 355 -15.61 -17.84 54.63
C SER A 355 -16.46 -17.04 55.61
N GLU A 356 -16.19 -15.75 55.75
CA GLU A 356 -16.95 -14.80 56.57
C GLU A 356 -18.18 -14.23 55.85
N ASP A 357 -18.45 -14.70 54.63
CA ASP A 357 -19.45 -14.18 53.71
C ASP A 357 -19.33 -12.69 53.40
N MET A 358 -18.09 -12.22 53.26
CA MET A 358 -17.75 -10.83 52.95
C MET A 358 -17.10 -10.72 51.55
N SER A 359 -17.00 -9.49 51.06
CA SER A 359 -16.24 -9.14 49.86
C SER A 359 -14.86 -8.61 50.27
N TYR A 360 -13.90 -8.75 49.36
CA TYR A 360 -12.50 -8.41 49.58
C TYR A 360 -11.95 -7.60 48.43
N TYR A 361 -11.14 -6.61 48.75
CA TYR A 361 -10.46 -5.79 47.76
C TYR A 361 -9.09 -5.35 48.24
N SER A 362 -8.07 -5.70 47.45
CA SER A 362 -6.68 -5.39 47.73
C SER A 362 -5.97 -4.93 46.47
N GLY A 363 -4.92 -4.14 46.65
CA GLY A 363 -4.11 -3.69 45.54
C GLY A 363 -2.96 -2.80 45.96
N ALA A 364 -2.14 -2.50 44.97
CA ALA A 364 -1.00 -1.63 45.11
C ALA A 364 -0.85 -0.80 43.84
N SER A 365 -0.49 0.47 44.01
CA SER A 365 0.02 1.33 42.96
C SER A 365 1.42 1.79 43.34
N ALA A 366 2.34 1.83 42.39
CA ALA A 366 3.71 2.24 42.64
C ALA A 366 4.35 2.88 41.41
N VAL A 367 5.21 3.86 41.66
CA VAL A 367 6.08 4.44 40.65
C VAL A 367 7.29 3.52 40.41
N SER A 368 7.68 3.38 39.15
CA SER A 368 8.83 2.59 38.71
C SER A 368 9.60 3.31 37.59
N ASN A 369 10.71 2.72 37.15
CA ASN A 369 11.51 3.24 36.04
C ASN A 369 11.92 4.72 36.22
N GLU A 370 12.48 5.04 37.40
CA GLU A 370 12.94 6.40 37.76
C GLU A 370 11.86 7.50 37.66
N GLY A 371 10.57 7.16 37.76
CA GLY A 371 9.48 8.13 37.66
C GLY A 371 8.76 8.15 36.30
N LEU A 372 9.21 7.35 35.33
CA LEU A 372 8.62 7.30 33.98
C LEU A 372 7.39 6.41 33.88
N SER A 373 7.21 5.49 34.82
CA SER A 373 6.15 4.49 34.76
C SER A 373 5.41 4.40 36.09
N VAL A 374 4.10 4.22 36.03
CA VAL A 374 3.25 3.91 37.18
C VAL A 374 2.47 2.65 36.91
N SER A 375 2.55 1.70 37.84
CA SER A 375 1.80 0.45 37.77
C SER A 375 0.77 0.36 38.87
N GLN A 376 -0.33 -0.32 38.60
CA GLN A 376 -1.38 -0.60 39.55
C GLN A 376 -1.88 -2.03 39.36
N SER A 377 -1.83 -2.82 40.42
CA SER A 377 -2.35 -4.18 40.45
C SER A 377 -3.44 -4.28 41.49
N THR A 378 -4.56 -4.90 41.13
CA THR A 378 -5.70 -5.03 42.03
C THR A 378 -6.29 -6.43 41.98
N PHE A 379 -6.73 -6.90 43.15
CA PHE A 379 -7.19 -8.25 43.43
C PHE A 379 -8.47 -8.13 44.23
N GLY A 380 -9.60 -8.50 43.63
CA GLY A 380 -10.92 -8.38 44.24
C GLY A 380 -11.70 -9.67 44.23
N LEU A 381 -12.36 -9.98 45.35
CA LEU A 381 -13.43 -10.97 45.44
C LEU A 381 -14.73 -10.21 45.74
N PHE A 382 -15.67 -10.26 44.81
CA PHE A 382 -16.91 -9.51 44.89
C PHE A 382 -18.11 -10.46 44.90
N LYS A 383 -19.00 -10.26 45.87
CA LYS A 383 -20.27 -11.01 46.01
C LYS A 383 -21.46 -10.04 45.94
N PRO A 384 -21.82 -9.51 44.76
CA PRO A 384 -22.92 -8.56 44.63
C PRO A 384 -24.27 -9.12 45.11
N ILE A 385 -24.99 -8.31 45.88
CA ILE A 385 -26.33 -8.61 46.39
C ILE A 385 -27.35 -7.70 45.71
N SER A 386 -28.46 -8.27 45.21
CA SER A 386 -29.61 -7.53 44.69
C SER A 386 -30.89 -8.01 45.37
N GLY A 387 -31.67 -7.08 45.93
CA GLY A 387 -32.91 -7.43 46.65
C GLY A 387 -32.70 -8.37 47.84
N GLY A 388 -31.54 -8.29 48.51
CA GLY A 388 -31.16 -9.15 49.64
C GLY A 388 -30.73 -10.57 49.25
N LYS A 389 -30.57 -10.87 47.96
CA LYS A 389 -30.07 -12.16 47.47
C LYS A 389 -28.76 -11.96 46.69
N GLY A 390 -27.80 -12.85 46.91
CA GLY A 390 -26.58 -12.91 46.10
C GLY A 390 -26.92 -13.20 44.63
N VAL A 391 -26.31 -12.46 43.71
CA VAL A 391 -26.55 -12.61 42.27
C VAL A 391 -25.55 -13.58 41.64
N PHE A 392 -24.27 -13.38 41.93
CA PHE A 392 -23.13 -14.23 41.56
C PHE A 392 -21.94 -13.89 42.47
N SER A 393 -20.87 -14.66 42.40
CA SER A 393 -19.57 -14.29 42.99
C SER A 393 -18.54 -14.20 41.87
N ILE A 394 -17.65 -13.21 41.93
CA ILE A 394 -16.62 -13.00 40.92
C ILE A 394 -15.28 -12.66 41.59
N VAL A 395 -14.21 -13.30 41.13
CA VAL A 395 -12.84 -12.84 41.38
C VAL A 395 -12.42 -11.99 40.19
N VAL A 396 -11.86 -10.81 40.44
CA VAL A 396 -11.36 -9.90 39.41
C VAL A 396 -9.93 -9.55 39.77
N VAL A 397 -9.01 -9.85 38.86
CA VAL A 397 -7.61 -9.46 38.96
C VAL A 397 -7.29 -8.52 37.82
N THR A 398 -6.63 -7.41 38.12
CA THR A 398 -6.26 -6.40 37.13
C THR A 398 -4.82 -5.99 37.30
N ALA A 399 -4.14 -5.74 36.19
CA ALA A 399 -2.81 -5.17 36.16
C ALA A 399 -2.78 -4.05 35.12
N THR A 400 -2.48 -2.84 35.56
CA THR A 400 -2.39 -1.64 34.73
C THR A 400 -0.98 -1.09 34.81
N ASN A 401 -0.42 -0.67 33.68
CA ASN A 401 0.87 0.00 33.63
C ASN A 401 0.79 1.16 32.66
N ILE A 402 1.16 2.35 33.10
CA ILE A 402 1.24 3.57 32.29
C ILE A 402 2.70 3.97 32.23
N THR A 403 3.21 4.21 31.03
CA THR A 403 4.60 4.65 30.80
C THR A 403 4.63 5.89 29.93
N LEU A 404 5.39 6.91 30.35
CA LEU A 404 5.68 8.10 29.55
C LEU A 404 6.72 7.75 28.48
N ILE A 405 6.38 7.96 27.21
CA ILE A 405 7.26 7.62 26.08
C ILE A 405 7.86 8.83 25.38
N ARG A 406 7.20 10.00 25.44
CA ARG A 406 7.66 11.22 24.75
C ARG A 406 7.17 12.46 25.45
N SER A 407 7.97 13.51 25.42
CA SER A 407 7.56 14.86 25.78
C SER A 407 8.04 15.83 24.71
N GLU A 408 7.16 16.75 24.30
CA GLU A 408 7.48 17.72 23.26
C GLU A 408 6.78 19.06 23.48
N THR A 409 7.21 20.07 22.72
CA THR A 409 6.63 21.42 22.76
C THR A 409 5.99 21.72 21.41
N LEU A 410 4.70 22.00 21.42
CA LEU A 410 3.93 22.37 20.25
C LEU A 410 4.23 23.82 19.82
N GLU A 411 4.04 24.12 18.54
CA GLU A 411 4.19 25.48 18.00
C GLU A 411 3.15 26.43 18.61
N GLU A 412 1.90 25.98 18.72
CA GLU A 412 0.79 26.75 19.26
C GLU A 412 0.27 26.12 20.56
N GLU A 413 -0.30 26.96 21.42
CA GLU A 413 -0.97 26.52 22.65
C GLU A 413 -2.36 25.97 22.33
N VAL A 414 -2.72 24.85 22.97
CA VAL A 414 -4.05 24.26 22.80
C VAL A 414 -5.13 25.25 23.24
N GLN A 415 -6.17 25.40 22.40
CA GLN A 415 -7.29 26.30 22.65
C GLN A 415 -8.55 25.50 22.97
N PRO A 416 -9.47 26.04 23.78
CA PRO A 416 -10.74 25.38 24.07
C PRO A 416 -11.55 25.19 22.80
N TYR A 417 -12.00 23.95 22.53
CA TYR A 417 -12.80 23.64 21.34
C TYR A 417 -14.20 24.27 21.41
N GLN A 418 -14.80 24.25 22.60
CA GLN A 418 -16.04 24.95 22.92
C GLN A 418 -15.90 25.61 24.31
N PRO A 419 -16.44 26.82 24.52
CA PRO A 419 -16.36 27.48 25.82
C PRO A 419 -17.35 26.84 26.81
N CYS A 420 -16.86 26.41 27.98
CA CYS A 420 -17.71 26.14 29.14
C CYS A 420 -17.75 27.40 30.02
N THR A 421 -18.93 27.84 30.44
CA THR A 421 -19.12 29.11 31.18
C THR A 421 -19.14 28.96 32.69
N THR A 422 -19.42 27.76 33.18
CA THR A 422 -19.73 27.51 34.60
C THR A 422 -18.71 26.64 35.32
N LEU A 423 -17.82 25.95 34.59
CA LEU A 423 -16.97 24.88 35.14
C LEU A 423 -15.63 24.82 34.42
N SER A 424 -14.61 24.37 35.14
CA SER A 424 -13.33 23.99 34.53
C SER A 424 -13.50 22.77 33.63
N PHE A 425 -12.73 22.74 32.54
CA PHE A 425 -12.90 21.78 31.45
C PHE A 425 -11.62 21.53 30.65
N GLN A 426 -11.63 20.42 29.91
CA GLN A 426 -10.60 19.97 28.98
C GLN A 426 -11.22 19.60 27.63
N ASN A 427 -10.39 19.61 26.58
CA ASN A 427 -10.75 19.05 25.28
C ASN A 427 -10.58 17.53 25.31
N GLU A 428 -11.52 16.82 24.69
CA GLU A 428 -11.42 15.39 24.43
C GLU A 428 -11.27 15.14 22.92
N ALA A 429 -10.14 14.54 22.58
CA ALA A 429 -9.81 14.09 21.24
C ALA A 429 -9.75 12.56 21.17
N PHE A 430 -10.13 12.04 20.01
CA PHE A 430 -10.08 10.62 19.70
C PHE A 430 -9.42 10.44 18.33
N GLY A 431 -8.33 9.68 18.29
CA GLY A 431 -7.58 9.43 17.06
C GLY A 431 -6.98 10.69 16.43
N GLY A 432 -6.53 11.67 17.23
CA GLY A 432 -5.94 12.91 16.70
C GLY A 432 -6.93 14.01 16.39
N LYS A 433 -8.23 13.81 16.63
CA LYS A 433 -9.28 14.81 16.34
C LYS A 433 -10.06 15.16 17.58
N VAL A 434 -10.06 16.45 17.93
CA VAL A 434 -10.92 16.99 18.99
C VAL A 434 -12.38 16.83 18.59
N LYS A 435 -13.18 16.22 19.47
CA LYS A 435 -14.61 15.97 19.23
C LYS A 435 -15.50 16.78 20.16
N GLN A 436 -15.09 16.94 21.41
CA GLN A 436 -15.91 17.53 22.46
C GLN A 436 -15.07 18.15 23.58
N THR A 437 -15.76 18.83 24.51
CA THR A 437 -15.23 19.32 25.78
C THR A 437 -16.02 18.71 26.91
N ASP A 438 -15.37 18.36 28.03
CA ASP A 438 -15.98 17.70 29.18
C ASP A 438 -16.72 18.68 30.11
N CYS A 439 -17.66 19.47 29.59
CA CYS A 439 -18.46 20.41 30.39
C CYS A 439 -19.50 19.70 31.30
N VAL A 440 -19.13 18.70 32.10
CA VAL A 440 -20.05 17.95 32.99
C VAL A 440 -19.99 18.51 34.41
N ALA A 441 -21.17 18.81 34.97
CA ALA A 441 -21.32 19.47 36.26
C ALA A 441 -21.10 18.54 37.45
N THR A 442 -20.01 18.76 38.20
CA THR A 442 -19.75 18.05 39.45
C THR A 442 -19.55 18.93 40.69
N SER A 443 -19.31 20.24 40.58
CA SER A 443 -19.49 21.15 41.72
C SER A 443 -19.71 22.59 41.31
N MET A 444 -20.60 23.30 42.02
CA MET A 444 -20.78 24.75 41.89
C MET A 444 -19.76 25.45 42.79
N SER A 445 -18.51 25.60 42.35
CA SER A 445 -17.62 26.60 42.95
C SER A 445 -17.82 27.95 42.22
N ASN A 446 -17.67 29.05 42.97
CA ASN A 446 -17.86 30.42 42.48
C ASN A 446 -16.68 30.93 41.63
N ASP A 447 -15.77 30.05 41.24
CA ASP A 447 -14.58 30.41 40.48
C ASP A 447 -14.85 30.47 38.98
N THR A 448 -14.13 31.36 38.30
CA THR A 448 -14.19 31.49 36.85
C THR A 448 -13.76 30.18 36.19
N ALA A 449 -14.65 29.60 35.37
CA ALA A 449 -14.38 28.42 34.56
C ALA A 449 -12.99 28.46 33.90
N ARG A 450 -12.15 27.46 34.19
CA ARG A 450 -10.77 27.39 33.68
C ARG A 450 -10.63 26.28 32.63
N PHE A 451 -9.98 26.62 31.52
CA PHE A 451 -9.54 25.60 30.56
C PHE A 451 -8.23 24.99 31.06
N PHE A 452 -8.22 23.66 31.22
CA PHE A 452 -7.05 22.93 31.68
C PHE A 452 -6.09 22.55 30.54
N GLY A 453 -6.64 21.97 29.47
CA GLY A 453 -5.84 21.45 28.38
C GLY A 453 -6.58 20.45 27.50
N GLN A 454 -5.84 19.57 26.84
CA GLN A 454 -6.38 18.58 25.91
C GLN A 454 -5.87 17.18 26.24
N VAL A 455 -6.80 16.22 26.22
CA VAL A 455 -6.51 14.79 26.24
C VAL A 455 -6.87 14.20 24.87
N ASP A 456 -6.01 13.36 24.33
CA ASP A 456 -6.28 12.62 23.09
C ASP A 456 -6.02 11.13 23.27
N THR A 457 -7.06 10.31 23.15
CA THR A 457 -6.92 8.85 23.03
C THR A 457 -6.58 8.51 21.58
N ALA A 458 -5.28 8.47 21.28
CA ALA A 458 -4.76 8.38 19.92
C ALA A 458 -4.99 6.99 19.29
N ALA A 459 -4.75 5.91 20.03
CA ALA A 459 -4.94 4.56 19.52
C ALA A 459 -5.26 3.57 20.66
N VAL A 460 -6.15 2.61 20.42
CA VAL A 460 -6.55 1.59 21.40
C VAL A 460 -6.61 0.23 20.72
N LEU A 461 -5.98 -0.77 21.32
CA LEU A 461 -6.09 -2.17 20.96
C LEU A 461 -6.83 -2.89 22.08
N VAL A 462 -7.95 -3.53 21.76
CA VAL A 462 -8.67 -4.38 22.70
C VAL A 462 -8.53 -5.82 22.27
N THR A 463 -7.89 -6.61 23.13
CA THR A 463 -7.64 -8.03 22.95
C THR A 463 -8.64 -8.81 23.80
N TYR A 464 -9.50 -9.59 23.16
CA TYR A 464 -10.54 -10.39 23.82
C TYR A 464 -10.44 -11.86 23.40
N GLY A 465 -11.09 -12.76 24.14
CA GLY A 465 -10.97 -14.20 23.90
C GLY A 465 -9.80 -14.85 24.64
N LEU A 466 -9.30 -14.23 25.71
CA LEU A 466 -8.26 -14.82 26.58
C LEU A 466 -8.73 -16.08 27.33
N GLY A 467 -10.05 -16.30 27.39
CA GLY A 467 -10.65 -17.45 28.03
C GLY A 467 -12.17 -17.26 28.18
N ASN A 468 -12.82 -18.23 28.81
CA ASN A 468 -14.24 -18.19 29.12
C ASN A 468 -14.48 -17.53 30.47
N GLY A 469 -14.66 -16.20 30.50
CA GLY A 469 -14.89 -15.44 31.72
C GLY A 469 -16.11 -15.83 32.56
N ARG A 470 -16.94 -16.77 32.09
CA ARG A 470 -18.07 -17.34 32.85
C ARG A 470 -17.72 -18.62 33.61
N SER A 471 -16.50 -19.13 33.45
CA SER A 471 -16.05 -20.33 34.15
C SER A 471 -15.58 -19.99 35.56
N ASN A 472 -15.77 -20.95 36.46
CA ASN A 472 -15.19 -20.94 37.80
C ASN A 472 -13.86 -21.70 37.85
N ILE A 473 -13.46 -22.34 36.73
CA ILE A 473 -12.18 -23.02 36.57
C ILE A 473 -11.18 -22.01 36.01
N SER A 474 -10.07 -21.88 36.71
CA SER A 474 -9.00 -20.94 36.45
C SER A 474 -8.43 -21.07 35.03
N SER A 475 -8.11 -22.27 34.57
CA SER A 475 -7.52 -22.56 33.26
C SER A 475 -8.49 -22.37 32.08
N GLU A 476 -9.80 -22.50 32.33
CA GLU A 476 -10.82 -22.21 31.33
C GLU A 476 -11.12 -20.71 31.23
N SER A 477 -11.13 -20.02 32.37
CA SER A 477 -11.45 -18.59 32.43
C SER A 477 -10.33 -17.69 31.90
N LEU A 478 -9.09 -18.15 32.05
CA LEU A 478 -7.90 -17.57 31.45
C LEU A 478 -7.01 -18.71 30.95
N SER A 479 -6.88 -18.81 29.64
CA SER A 479 -6.01 -19.79 28.99
C SER A 479 -4.54 -19.46 29.23
N ASP A 480 -3.75 -20.47 29.59
CA ASP A 480 -2.30 -20.34 29.77
C ASP A 480 -1.60 -19.91 28.49
N ASP A 481 -1.93 -20.55 27.37
CA ASP A 481 -1.38 -20.23 26.05
C ASP A 481 -1.68 -18.78 25.66
N ALA A 482 -2.90 -18.31 25.95
CA ALA A 482 -3.27 -16.92 25.69
C ALA A 482 -2.51 -15.93 26.58
N LEU A 483 -2.34 -16.24 27.87
CA LEU A 483 -1.61 -15.39 28.81
C LEU A 483 -0.12 -15.29 28.45
N VAL A 484 0.52 -16.43 28.14
CA VAL A 484 1.92 -16.48 27.69
C VAL A 484 2.08 -15.70 26.39
N TRP A 485 1.19 -15.93 25.41
CA TRP A 485 1.23 -15.22 24.14
C TRP A 485 1.09 -13.70 24.31
N VAL A 486 0.15 -13.22 25.14
CA VAL A 486 0.01 -11.79 25.42
C VAL A 486 1.28 -11.23 26.05
N SER A 487 1.89 -11.96 26.99
CA SER A 487 3.14 -11.54 27.62
C SER A 487 4.32 -11.45 26.63
N GLU A 488 4.45 -12.43 25.72
CA GLU A 488 5.54 -12.49 24.74
C GLU A 488 5.38 -11.46 23.62
N ILE A 489 4.15 -11.22 23.18
CA ILE A 489 3.84 -10.32 22.04
C ILE A 489 3.57 -8.89 22.51
N SER A 490 3.43 -8.63 23.81
CA SER A 490 3.20 -7.29 24.38
C SER A 490 4.16 -6.21 23.83
N PRO A 491 5.48 -6.42 23.73
CA PRO A 491 6.39 -5.41 23.17
C PRO A 491 6.10 -5.06 21.70
N VAL A 492 5.69 -6.06 20.91
CA VAL A 492 5.33 -5.87 19.50
C VAL A 492 3.98 -5.15 19.39
N MET A 493 3.01 -5.48 20.25
CA MET A 493 1.75 -4.74 20.32
C MET A 493 2.00 -3.28 20.68
N GLU A 494 2.87 -3.02 21.66
CA GLU A 494 3.25 -1.67 22.07
C GLU A 494 3.85 -0.89 20.90
N GLU A 495 4.85 -1.44 20.21
CA GLU A 495 5.48 -0.80 19.05
C GLU A 495 4.47 -0.45 17.95
N LEU A 496 3.59 -1.39 17.62
CA LEU A 496 2.56 -1.18 16.60
C LEU A 496 1.52 -0.13 17.03
N MET A 497 1.13 -0.13 18.31
CA MET A 497 0.16 0.83 18.83
C MET A 497 0.75 2.23 18.99
N ILE A 498 2.02 2.35 19.38
CA ILE A 498 2.77 3.61 19.35
C ILE A 498 2.82 4.12 17.91
N ALA A 499 3.20 3.27 16.94
CA ALA A 499 3.24 3.65 15.53
C ALA A 499 1.89 4.14 15.02
N ARG A 500 0.80 3.44 15.39
CA ARG A 500 -0.57 3.87 15.07
C ARG A 500 -0.92 5.21 15.71
N GLY A 501 -0.65 5.38 17.00
CA GLY A 501 -0.90 6.62 17.74
C GLY A 501 -0.15 7.82 17.18
N TYR A 502 1.13 7.62 16.81
CA TYR A 502 1.95 8.67 16.21
C TYR A 502 1.48 9.04 14.81
N ALA A 503 1.06 8.04 14.02
CA ALA A 503 0.52 8.26 12.69
C ALA A 503 -0.72 9.16 12.71
N VAL A 504 -1.55 9.03 13.75
CA VAL A 504 -2.84 9.73 13.81
C VAL A 504 -2.81 11.05 14.57
N SER A 505 -2.11 11.12 15.70
CA SER A 505 -2.19 12.20 16.70
C SER A 505 -0.90 13.01 16.87
N VAL A 506 0.27 12.38 16.76
CA VAL A 506 1.56 13.02 17.08
C VAL A 506 2.18 13.66 15.85
N ASP A 507 2.82 12.85 15.01
CA ASP A 507 3.43 13.25 13.74
C ASP A 507 3.62 12.01 12.83
N PRO A 508 2.96 11.94 11.66
CA PRO A 508 3.15 10.85 10.70
C PRO A 508 4.55 10.81 10.06
N GLY A 509 5.36 11.88 10.18
CA GLY A 509 6.75 11.90 9.72
C GLY A 509 7.68 10.98 10.53
N LEU A 510 7.34 10.70 11.78
CA LEU A 510 8.15 9.91 12.71
C LEU A 510 7.94 8.39 12.57
N VAL A 511 6.93 7.97 11.80
CA VAL A 511 6.51 6.58 11.70
C VAL A 511 6.94 5.99 10.36
N LYS A 512 7.61 4.84 10.40
CA LYS A 512 7.96 4.09 9.19
C LYS A 512 6.88 3.06 8.84
N ILE A 513 6.71 2.86 7.54
CA ILE A 513 5.87 1.85 6.93
C ILE A 513 6.65 1.15 5.83
N SER A 514 6.33 -0.12 5.63
CA SER A 514 6.85 -0.92 4.52
C SER A 514 5.79 -0.93 3.43
N VAL A 515 6.09 -0.31 2.29
CA VAL A 515 5.15 -0.19 1.16
C VAL A 515 5.57 -1.16 0.07
N GLN A 516 4.62 -1.97 -0.39
CA GLN A 516 4.80 -2.85 -1.53
C GLN A 516 4.28 -2.17 -2.79
N THR A 517 5.18 -1.82 -3.70
CA THR A 517 4.84 -1.24 -5.00
C THR A 517 5.01 -2.28 -6.10
N LEU A 518 4.10 -2.26 -7.08
CA LEU A 518 4.22 -3.07 -8.29
C LEU A 518 5.16 -2.37 -9.26
N VAL A 519 6.32 -2.98 -9.52
CA VAL A 519 7.29 -2.50 -10.51
C VAL A 519 7.24 -3.42 -11.72
N VAL A 520 7.30 -2.84 -12.92
CA VAL A 520 7.36 -3.61 -14.16
C VAL A 520 8.67 -4.40 -14.19
N ALA A 521 8.64 -5.64 -14.66
CA ALA A 521 9.82 -6.48 -14.78
C ALA A 521 9.96 -7.08 -16.18
N MET A 522 11.16 -7.53 -16.52
CA MET A 522 11.47 -8.26 -17.74
C MET A 522 12.17 -9.58 -17.41
N SER A 523 11.93 -10.59 -18.24
CA SER A 523 12.62 -11.88 -18.14
C SER A 523 13.98 -11.86 -18.84
N PRO A 524 14.96 -12.66 -18.38
CA PRO A 524 16.22 -12.83 -19.09
C PRO A 524 16.04 -13.27 -20.54
N LEU A 525 15.02 -14.10 -20.83
CA LEU A 525 14.64 -14.50 -22.19
C LEU A 525 14.20 -13.29 -23.04
N GLN A 526 13.36 -12.39 -22.52
CA GLN A 526 12.92 -11.21 -23.26
C GLN A 526 14.10 -10.29 -23.61
N ILE A 527 15.04 -10.12 -22.68
CA ILE A 527 16.27 -9.34 -22.92
C ILE A 527 17.14 -10.04 -23.96
N PHE A 528 17.35 -11.35 -23.82
CA PHE A 528 18.13 -12.15 -24.77
C PHE A 528 17.56 -12.08 -26.18
N LEU A 529 16.25 -12.26 -26.34
CA LEU A 529 15.57 -12.15 -27.63
C LEU A 529 15.71 -10.73 -28.22
N SER A 530 15.54 -9.70 -27.40
CA SER A 530 15.74 -8.31 -27.83
C SER A 530 17.17 -8.04 -28.31
N LEU A 531 18.18 -8.59 -27.61
CA LEU A 531 19.59 -8.47 -28.00
C LEU A 531 19.92 -9.30 -29.25
N ILE A 532 19.32 -10.48 -29.41
CA ILE A 532 19.45 -11.28 -30.63
C ILE A 532 18.97 -10.49 -31.85
N ALA A 533 17.85 -9.77 -31.74
CA ALA A 533 17.35 -8.95 -32.84
C ALA A 533 18.38 -7.91 -33.31
N VAL A 534 19.04 -7.24 -32.35
CA VAL A 534 20.13 -6.29 -32.62
C VAL A 534 21.30 -6.97 -33.33
N LEU A 535 21.74 -8.11 -32.81
CA LEU A 535 22.88 -8.86 -33.36
C LEU A 535 22.60 -9.38 -34.78
N LEU A 536 21.42 -9.95 -35.01
CA LEU A 536 21.00 -10.44 -36.32
C LEU A 536 20.90 -9.29 -37.35
N ALA A 537 20.31 -8.15 -36.96
CA ALA A 537 20.25 -6.97 -37.80
C ALA A 537 21.66 -6.49 -38.18
N ALA A 538 22.58 -6.39 -37.22
CA ALA A 538 23.97 -6.01 -37.48
C ALA A 538 24.70 -6.99 -38.42
N ILE A 539 24.58 -8.29 -38.18
CA ILE A 539 25.23 -9.33 -39.00
C ILE A 539 24.68 -9.31 -40.44
N SER A 540 23.36 -9.22 -40.62
CA SER A 540 22.76 -9.17 -41.96
C SER A 540 23.11 -7.89 -42.71
N TRP A 541 23.20 -6.77 -42.01
CA TRP A 541 23.60 -5.49 -42.58
C TRP A 541 25.05 -5.49 -43.07
N VAL A 542 25.97 -5.98 -42.23
CA VAL A 542 27.38 -6.16 -42.57
C VAL A 542 27.54 -7.19 -43.68
N GLY A 543 26.87 -8.34 -43.56
CA GLY A 543 26.91 -9.41 -44.55
C GLY A 543 26.47 -8.95 -45.93
N LEU A 544 25.37 -8.20 -46.03
CA LEU A 544 24.92 -7.63 -47.31
C LEU A 544 25.90 -6.60 -47.87
N SER A 545 26.54 -5.81 -47.01
CA SER A 545 27.50 -4.77 -47.42
C SER A 545 28.80 -5.34 -48.00
N PHE A 546 29.22 -6.53 -47.55
CA PHE A 546 30.45 -7.18 -48.03
C PHE A 546 30.21 -8.23 -49.13
N LEU A 547 29.06 -8.92 -49.13
CA LEU A 547 28.83 -10.10 -49.97
C LEU A 547 27.95 -9.84 -51.20
N ALA A 548 27.36 -8.65 -51.33
CA ALA A 548 26.53 -8.27 -52.47
C ALA A 548 26.98 -6.93 -53.05
N ASP A 549 26.76 -6.75 -54.34
CA ASP A 549 27.02 -5.48 -55.01
C ASP A 549 26.16 -4.35 -54.42
N ALA A 550 26.65 -3.11 -54.52
CA ALA A 550 26.03 -1.93 -53.93
C ALA A 550 24.56 -1.71 -54.35
N HIS A 551 24.09 -2.31 -55.45
CA HIS A 551 22.69 -2.18 -55.86
C HIS A 551 21.71 -3.02 -55.01
N TRP A 552 22.17 -3.98 -54.22
CA TRP A 552 21.31 -4.77 -53.31
C TRP A 552 21.27 -4.20 -51.89
N SER A 553 22.28 -3.43 -51.50
CA SER A 553 22.41 -2.86 -50.15
C SER A 553 21.74 -1.50 -49.98
N ASN A 554 21.47 -0.78 -51.07
CA ASN A 554 20.93 0.59 -51.09
C ASN A 554 19.45 0.65 -51.50
N THR A 555 18.80 1.79 -51.29
CA THR A 555 17.36 1.97 -51.58
C THR A 555 17.06 1.96 -53.09
N LEU A 556 15.81 1.64 -53.46
CA LEU A 556 15.33 1.72 -54.84
C LEU A 556 15.59 3.09 -55.47
N LEU A 557 15.32 4.16 -54.72
CA LEU A 557 15.57 5.53 -55.16
C LEU A 557 17.05 5.79 -55.43
N SER A 558 17.94 5.34 -54.54
CA SER A 558 19.39 5.40 -54.78
C SER A 558 19.77 4.65 -56.04
N ASN A 559 19.29 3.42 -56.21
CA ASN A 559 19.58 2.63 -57.39
C ASN A 559 19.07 3.28 -58.67
N LEU A 560 17.86 3.85 -58.65
CA LEU A 560 17.28 4.56 -59.79
C LEU A 560 18.15 5.76 -60.16
N VAL A 561 18.47 6.63 -59.20
CA VAL A 561 19.24 7.86 -59.42
C VAL A 561 20.65 7.57 -59.93
N HIS A 562 21.29 6.49 -59.46
CA HIS A 562 22.62 6.09 -59.89
C HIS A 562 22.64 5.26 -61.19
N THR A 563 21.50 4.74 -61.65
CA THR A 563 21.37 4.00 -62.92
C THR A 563 20.92 4.88 -64.09
N VAL A 564 20.41 6.10 -63.82
CA VAL A 564 20.11 7.06 -64.90
C VAL A 564 21.42 7.59 -65.50
N PRO A 565 21.66 7.46 -66.81
CA PRO A 565 22.83 8.07 -67.44
C PRO A 565 22.69 9.59 -67.42
N PHE A 566 23.41 10.24 -66.50
CA PHE A 566 23.68 11.66 -66.66
C PHE A 566 24.63 11.85 -67.85
N ARG A 567 24.43 12.93 -68.62
CA ARG A 567 25.12 13.22 -69.89
C ARG A 567 26.66 13.23 -69.79
N ASP A 568 27.20 13.33 -68.58
CA ASP A 568 28.63 13.17 -68.27
C ASP A 568 28.84 11.81 -67.60
N GLY A 569 29.43 10.87 -68.34
CA GLY A 569 29.42 9.42 -68.08
C GLY A 569 30.19 8.90 -66.86
N ASN A 570 30.12 9.54 -65.69
CA ASN A 570 30.70 9.00 -64.47
C ASN A 570 29.69 8.14 -63.69
N ARG A 571 29.88 6.82 -63.73
CA ARG A 571 29.11 5.84 -62.94
C ARG A 571 29.67 5.79 -61.52
N SER A 572 29.07 6.49 -60.57
CA SER A 572 29.36 6.32 -59.15
C SER A 572 28.58 5.12 -58.58
N LYS A 573 29.18 4.37 -57.66
CA LYS A 573 28.49 3.26 -56.97
C LYS A 573 27.31 3.82 -56.17
N PRO A 574 26.13 3.17 -56.19
CA PRO A 574 24.99 3.61 -55.39
C PRO A 574 25.33 3.60 -53.89
N GLY A 575 24.78 4.56 -53.15
CA GLY A 575 24.99 4.75 -51.71
C GLY A 575 23.79 5.44 -51.05
N TYR A 576 23.73 5.45 -49.71
CA TYR A 576 22.67 6.16 -48.99
C TYR A 576 22.64 7.65 -49.35
N MET A 577 21.49 8.12 -49.82
CA MET A 577 21.30 9.50 -50.27
C MET A 577 21.11 10.41 -49.05
N THR A 578 22.01 11.38 -48.87
CA THR A 578 21.90 12.39 -47.80
C THR A 578 20.98 13.55 -48.17
N HIS A 579 20.75 13.77 -49.47
CA HIS A 579 19.87 14.81 -50.00
C HIS A 579 18.95 14.19 -51.06
N PRO A 580 17.62 14.22 -50.88
CA PRO A 580 16.69 13.65 -51.86
C PRO A 580 16.66 14.50 -53.14
N PRO A 581 16.66 13.89 -54.34
CA PRO A 581 16.57 14.63 -55.59
C PRO A 581 15.13 15.12 -55.81
N THR A 582 14.95 16.33 -56.36
CA THR A 582 13.63 16.83 -56.75
C THR A 582 13.19 16.15 -58.04
N VAL A 583 12.04 15.49 -58.03
CA VAL A 583 11.45 14.88 -59.24
C VAL A 583 10.35 15.80 -59.74
N GLU A 584 10.57 16.40 -60.90
CA GLU A 584 9.62 17.31 -61.53
C GLU A 584 9.16 16.74 -62.88
N ILE A 585 7.86 16.80 -63.15
CA ILE A 585 7.32 16.44 -64.46
C ILE A 585 7.35 17.70 -65.30
N ILE A 586 8.31 17.79 -66.23
CA ILE A 586 8.43 18.93 -67.14
C ILE A 586 7.55 18.65 -68.36
N GLY A 587 6.54 19.50 -68.58
CA GLY A 587 5.74 19.48 -69.80
C GLY A 587 6.59 19.94 -70.99
N LYS A 588 6.81 19.05 -71.97
CA LYS A 588 7.30 19.44 -73.29
C LYS A 588 6.13 19.33 -74.27
N GLY A 589 6.06 20.23 -75.26
CA GLY A 589 4.88 20.46 -76.10
C GLY A 589 4.30 19.29 -76.90
N ASP A 590 4.82 18.06 -76.75
CA ASP A 590 4.19 16.83 -77.27
C ASP A 590 4.37 15.60 -76.32
N GLY A 591 4.64 15.83 -75.03
CA GLY A 591 4.77 14.78 -74.01
C GLY A 591 5.42 15.27 -72.70
N SER A 592 4.92 14.77 -71.57
CA SER A 592 5.49 15.01 -70.24
C SER A 592 6.77 14.21 -70.04
N ALA A 593 7.87 14.88 -69.70
CA ALA A 593 9.15 14.23 -69.42
C ALA A 593 9.47 14.34 -67.93
N VAL A 594 9.92 13.24 -67.32
CA VAL A 594 10.35 13.24 -65.91
C VAL A 594 11.75 13.80 -65.83
N ALA A 595 11.95 14.84 -65.01
CA ALA A 595 13.23 15.41 -64.68
C ALA A 595 13.60 15.08 -63.23
N VAL A 596 14.84 14.68 -63.01
CA VAL A 596 15.40 14.41 -61.67
C VAL A 596 16.50 15.44 -61.42
N SER A 597 16.31 16.28 -60.40
CA SER A 597 17.17 17.43 -60.06
C SER A 597 17.47 18.32 -61.27
N GLY A 598 16.43 18.69 -62.03
CA GLY A 598 16.53 19.56 -63.20
C GLY A 598 17.08 18.91 -64.49
N ARG A 599 17.30 17.58 -64.50
CA ARG A 599 17.81 16.84 -65.68
C ARG A 599 16.78 15.84 -66.20
N VAL A 600 16.44 15.94 -67.50
CA VAL A 600 15.44 15.09 -68.16
C VAL A 600 15.93 13.65 -68.33
N VAL A 601 15.12 12.69 -67.91
CA VAL A 601 15.39 11.24 -68.04
C VAL A 601 14.93 10.73 -69.41
N GLY A 602 15.79 9.99 -70.13
CA GLY A 602 15.47 9.40 -71.43
C GLY A 602 15.92 7.94 -71.56
N PRO A 603 15.27 7.12 -72.41
CA PRO A 603 15.63 5.71 -72.60
C PRO A 603 17.00 5.57 -73.28
N GLN A 604 17.76 4.53 -72.90
CA GLN A 604 19.01 4.17 -73.57
C GLN A 604 18.76 3.85 -75.05
N THR A 605 19.34 4.63 -75.96
CA THR A 605 19.42 4.29 -77.38
C THR A 605 20.33 3.07 -77.55
N GLN A 606 19.80 1.97 -78.12
CA GLN A 606 20.58 0.81 -78.55
C GLN A 606 21.68 1.24 -79.55
N PRO A 607 22.86 0.59 -79.55
CA PRO A 607 23.91 0.91 -80.52
C PRO A 607 23.49 0.47 -81.92
N VAL A 608 23.45 1.43 -82.85
CA VAL A 608 23.23 1.20 -84.28
C VAL A 608 24.43 0.43 -84.85
N ALA A 609 24.18 -0.67 -85.56
CA ALA A 609 25.21 -1.46 -86.23
C ALA A 609 25.92 -0.64 -87.33
N PRO A 610 27.25 -0.76 -87.52
CA PRO A 610 27.97 0.01 -88.52
C PRO A 610 27.66 -0.47 -89.94
N VAL A 611 27.21 0.45 -90.80
CA VAL A 611 27.05 0.25 -92.25
C VAL A 611 28.44 0.24 -92.90
N ALA A 612 28.76 -0.83 -93.65
CA ALA A 612 29.97 -0.95 -94.44
C ALA A 612 29.89 -0.16 -95.76
N PRO A 613 31.00 0.39 -96.30
CA PRO A 613 31.00 1.22 -97.49
C PRO A 613 30.93 0.40 -98.79
N ALA A 614 30.20 0.91 -99.79
CA ALA A 614 30.06 0.32 -101.12
C ALA A 614 31.09 0.88 -102.12
N ILE A 615 31.61 0.01 -103.00
CA ILE A 615 32.37 0.31 -104.23
C ILE A 615 31.78 -0.56 -105.37
N PRO A 616 31.78 -0.09 -106.64
CA PRO A 616 30.61 -0.09 -107.51
C PRO A 616 30.65 -1.09 -108.67
N THR A 617 29.50 -1.31 -109.29
CA THR A 617 29.37 -1.94 -110.61
C THR A 617 28.52 -1.10 -111.56
N GLU A 618 29.15 -0.60 -112.61
CA GLU A 618 28.53 -0.26 -113.89
C GLU A 618 27.79 -1.48 -114.45
N TYR A 619 26.55 -1.30 -114.92
CA TYR A 619 26.12 -1.57 -116.30
C TYR A 619 24.68 -1.06 -116.47
N ALA A 620 24.50 -0.26 -117.52
CA ALA A 620 23.25 0.40 -117.87
C ALA A 620 22.26 -0.54 -118.58
N MET A 621 20.95 -0.34 -118.33
CA MET A 621 19.93 -0.21 -119.39
C MET A 621 18.59 0.34 -118.82
N PRO A 622 17.77 1.06 -119.62
CA PRO A 622 16.76 2.00 -119.11
C PRO A 622 15.28 1.59 -119.28
N MET A 623 14.45 2.02 -118.30
CA MET A 623 13.04 2.52 -118.39
C MET A 623 11.90 1.59 -118.89
N PRO A 624 10.58 1.94 -118.77
CA PRO A 624 9.83 2.73 -117.76
C PRO A 624 8.38 2.21 -117.46
N MET A 625 7.63 2.97 -116.62
CA MET A 625 6.15 3.02 -116.44
C MET A 625 5.47 1.88 -115.65
N GLY A 626 4.41 2.05 -114.85
CA GLY A 626 3.53 3.15 -114.36
C GLY A 626 2.95 2.65 -113.02
N TYR A 627 2.01 3.23 -112.27
CA TYR A 627 0.91 4.15 -112.50
C TYR A 627 0.48 4.74 -111.13
N THR A 628 -0.14 5.91 -111.19
CA THR A 628 -0.74 6.73 -110.14
C THR A 628 -2.15 6.29 -109.70
N ILE A 629 -2.39 6.20 -108.36
CA ILE A 629 -3.52 6.63 -107.47
C ILE A 629 -4.99 6.30 -107.94
N PRO A 630 -6.17 6.59 -107.28
CA PRO A 630 -6.48 7.26 -106.00
C PRO A 630 -7.77 6.83 -105.21
N MET A 631 -8.04 7.58 -104.13
CA MET A 631 -9.35 7.94 -103.48
C MET A 631 -10.11 6.84 -102.71
N GLY A 632 -10.88 7.09 -101.65
CA GLY A 632 -11.46 8.24 -100.91
C GLY A 632 -12.37 7.60 -99.83
N TYR A 633 -12.89 8.18 -98.75
CA TYR A 633 -13.59 9.46 -98.56
C TYR A 633 -13.85 9.71 -97.04
N THR A 634 -13.72 10.99 -96.65
CA THR A 634 -14.52 11.86 -95.73
C THR A 634 -15.48 11.25 -94.69
N MET A 635 -15.36 11.59 -93.38
CA MET A 635 -15.86 12.77 -92.63
C MET A 635 -17.39 12.84 -92.37
N GLY A 636 -17.75 12.99 -91.08
CA GLY A 636 -19.08 13.43 -90.63
C GLY A 636 -19.32 13.29 -89.11
N ASN A 637 -19.15 14.39 -88.37
CA ASN A 637 -19.78 14.68 -87.06
C ASN A 637 -21.05 15.54 -87.34
N PRO A 638 -21.91 16.03 -86.42
CA PRO A 638 -22.10 15.81 -84.97
C PRO A 638 -23.58 15.81 -84.44
N TYR A 639 -23.74 15.70 -83.11
CA TYR A 639 -24.80 16.20 -82.19
C TYR A 639 -26.23 15.57 -82.06
N ASP A 640 -26.51 15.19 -80.80
CA ASP A 640 -27.63 15.55 -79.90
C ASP A 640 -28.77 14.56 -79.55
N GLY A 641 -29.04 14.43 -78.23
CA GLY A 641 -30.41 14.37 -77.70
C GLY A 641 -30.83 13.31 -76.65
N ARG A 642 -31.01 13.78 -75.38
CA ARG A 642 -32.04 13.42 -74.35
C ARG A 642 -31.92 12.06 -73.61
N GLY A 643 -32.24 11.85 -72.32
CA GLY A 643 -32.77 12.67 -71.21
C GLY A 643 -33.57 11.81 -70.17
N GLY A 644 -33.46 12.09 -68.85
CA GLY A 644 -34.40 11.77 -67.72
C GLY A 644 -34.50 10.29 -67.23
N TYR A 645 -34.69 9.89 -65.95
CA TYR A 645 -35.39 10.41 -64.75
C TYR A 645 -34.89 9.69 -63.45
N GLN A 646 -34.61 10.40 -62.33
CA GLN A 646 -35.35 10.57 -61.03
C GLN A 646 -35.11 9.58 -59.84
N TYR A 647 -34.53 10.16 -58.78
CA TYR A 647 -34.66 10.06 -57.29
C TYR A 647 -35.46 8.94 -56.58
N VAL A 648 -34.91 8.46 -55.44
CA VAL A 648 -35.52 8.51 -54.07
C VAL A 648 -34.40 8.55 -53.00
N ALA A 649 -34.61 9.34 -51.94
CA ALA A 649 -33.82 9.42 -50.70
C ALA A 649 -34.65 8.91 -49.50
N GLN A 650 -34.01 8.34 -48.46
CA GLN A 650 -34.42 8.42 -47.03
C GLN A 650 -33.42 7.70 -46.07
N THR A 651 -33.08 8.37 -44.96
CA THR A 651 -32.41 7.92 -43.71
C THR A 651 -33.45 7.35 -42.69
N PRO A 652 -33.25 7.12 -41.35
CA PRO A 652 -32.12 6.73 -40.44
C PRO A 652 -32.50 5.65 -39.32
N TYR A 653 -31.60 5.36 -38.34
CA TYR A 653 -31.75 4.63 -37.03
C TYR A 653 -32.08 3.11 -37.07
N GLY A 654 -31.75 2.19 -36.12
CA GLY A 654 -31.10 2.14 -34.80
C GLY A 654 -31.24 0.71 -34.19
N TYR A 655 -30.40 0.37 -33.18
CA TYR A 655 -30.45 -0.68 -32.10
C TYR A 655 -31.19 -2.04 -32.30
N THR A 656 -30.57 -3.20 -32.03
CA THR A 656 -30.49 -4.01 -30.77
C THR A 656 -29.94 -5.42 -31.19
N GLN A 657 -29.30 -6.30 -30.41
CA GLN A 657 -29.07 -6.53 -28.98
C GLN A 657 -27.58 -6.74 -28.68
#